data_AF-A0A8J4K2N6-F1
#
_entry.id   AF-A0A8J4K2N6-F1
#
_cell.length_a   1.000
_cell.length_b   1.000
_cell.length_c   1.000
_cell.angle_alpha   90.00
_cell.angle_beta   90.00
_cell.angle_gamma   90.00
#
_symmetry.space_group_name_H-M   'P 1'
#
loop_
_entity.id
_entity.type
_entity.pdbx_description
1 polymer ?
#
loop_
_entity_poly.entity_id
_entity_poly.type
_entity_poly.pdbx_seq_one_letter_code
_entity_poly.pdbx_strand_id
1 'polypeptide(L)'
;STNHMNSSLLSLYKKGNPDSVPTTPKNEPMETPPPVRTAPQTSTLSPGARVETRISEGGWFIDKTPCGKDFFIDLSEDGEGDEKKLTSEKSIEFSVLESERKKTKGKRAKRKKEEFPDVDGEIDSILLKEKVRSKVRELYHPSVKFEDVGGNDETLKEVCKMLIHVRHPEVYNHVGVVPPRGFLLHGPPGCGKTLLAQAIAGELELPMLKVAATEMVSGVSGESEQKLRELFEQAVSSAPCVLFIDEIDAITPKREVASKDMERRIVAQFLTCMDDLNNVAAATQVLVIGATNRPDSLDPALRRAGRFDREICLGIPDEAAREKILRTLCRKLKLPESFEFCHLARLTPGYVGADLMALCREAAVCTVNRVLIKSEKQKRKHVHAGGNTAEESMGIETDILDELQRLLDLLKKQDPLPEEQLQKLCIEMNDFIVALSSVQPSAKREGFVTIPDVTWADIGALEDVREELTMAILAPVRNPEQFKALGLTTPAGVLLAGPPGCGKTLLAKAVANESGLNFISVKGPELLNMYVGESERAVRQVFQRARNSAPCVIFFDEVDALCPRRSDRESGASVRVVNQLLTEMDGLENRRQVFIMAATNRPDIIDPAILRPGRLDKTLYVGLPPPADRLAILKTITKDGTRPPLDIDVSLEEIAYNQHCDCYTGADLSALVREASICALRQEMALQNTKSKKGK
;
A
#
# COMPACT_ATOMS: atom_id res chain seq x y z
N SER A 1 4.65 68.91 -19.43
CA SER A 1 4.74 70.11 -18.58
C SER A 1 3.64 70.07 -17.52
N THR A 2 3.93 69.51 -16.35
CA THR A 2 3.29 69.82 -15.06
C THR A 2 4.17 69.20 -13.98
N ASN A 3 4.56 70.02 -13.02
CA ASN A 3 5.69 69.86 -12.12
C ASN A 3 5.25 69.43 -10.71
N HIS A 4 6.15 68.68 -10.08
CA HIS A 4 6.45 68.64 -8.64
C HIS A 4 5.35 68.26 -7.63
N MET A 5 5.48 67.05 -7.08
CA MET A 5 5.91 66.86 -5.68
C MET A 5 6.23 65.37 -5.43
N ASN A 6 7.51 65.02 -5.59
CA ASN A 6 8.11 63.76 -5.15
C ASN A 6 9.29 64.13 -4.25
N SER A 7 9.12 64.06 -2.93
CA SER A 7 10.24 64.09 -1.99
C SER A 7 9.78 63.65 -0.60
N SER A 8 9.80 62.33 -0.36
CA SER A 8 10.03 61.72 0.96
C SER A 8 9.76 60.22 0.84
N LEU A 9 10.76 59.42 0.45
CA LEU A 9 10.86 57.97 0.71
C LEU A 9 12.22 57.43 0.20
N LEU A 10 13.32 58.13 0.49
CA LEU A 10 14.67 57.73 0.05
C LEU A 10 15.75 58.04 1.10
N SER A 11 15.40 57.98 2.39
CA SER A 11 16.30 58.36 3.50
C SER A 11 16.33 57.34 4.64
N LEU A 12 16.45 56.03 4.35
CA LEU A 12 16.67 55.00 5.37
C LEU A 12 17.73 53.94 5.02
N TYR A 13 18.65 54.23 4.10
CA TYR A 13 19.85 53.41 3.89
C TYR A 13 21.05 54.31 3.57
N LYS A 14 21.87 54.62 4.58
CA LYS A 14 23.32 54.96 4.49
C LYS A 14 23.83 55.47 5.85
N LYS A 15 24.51 54.61 6.59
CA LYS A 15 25.58 55.01 7.51
C LYS A 15 26.47 53.81 7.84
N GLY A 16 27.57 53.71 7.12
CA GLY A 16 28.71 52.83 7.40
C GLY A 16 29.91 53.46 6.70
N ASN A 17 30.75 54.16 7.46
CA ASN A 17 31.97 54.79 6.97
C ASN A 17 33.03 53.71 6.68
N PRO A 18 33.74 53.77 5.55
CA PRO A 18 34.98 53.03 5.34
C PRO A 18 36.17 53.96 5.64
N ASP A 19 37.14 53.51 6.43
CA ASP A 19 38.56 53.92 6.34
C ASP A 19 39.36 53.20 7.43
N SER A 20 40.13 52.17 7.03
CA SER A 20 41.52 51.91 7.47
C SER A 20 41.96 50.49 7.09
N VAL A 21 42.87 50.42 6.13
CA VAL A 21 43.78 49.29 5.87
C VAL A 21 45.18 49.81 6.22
N PRO A 22 46.03 49.01 6.89
CA PRO A 22 47.18 48.43 6.16
C PRO A 22 47.52 46.99 6.66
N THR A 23 47.68 46.02 5.75
CA THR A 23 48.96 45.46 5.23
C THR A 23 49.27 44.04 5.75
N THR A 24 49.58 43.16 4.80
CA THR A 24 50.19 41.83 4.94
C THR A 24 51.66 41.91 5.39
N PRO A 25 52.27 40.76 5.79
CA PRO A 25 53.25 40.15 4.89
C PRO A 25 53.27 38.60 4.89
N LYS A 26 54.07 38.05 3.95
CA LYS A 26 54.27 36.65 3.53
C LYS A 26 55.52 35.98 4.18
N ASN A 27 55.56 34.63 4.07
CA ASN A 27 56.71 33.67 3.92
C ASN A 27 57.40 32.99 5.15
N GLU A 28 57.14 31.66 5.30
CA GLU A 28 58.03 30.45 5.49
C GLU A 28 59.12 30.32 6.62
N PRO A 29 59.71 29.12 6.96
CA PRO A 29 59.31 27.68 6.90
C PRO A 29 59.69 26.79 8.17
N MET A 30 59.37 25.47 8.10
CA MET A 30 59.93 24.23 8.76
C MET A 30 60.41 24.18 10.24
N GLU A 31 59.94 23.16 11.00
CA GLU A 31 60.74 22.03 11.54
C GLU A 31 59.88 20.99 12.33
N THR A 32 60.22 19.71 12.21
CA THR A 32 59.79 18.53 13.02
C THR A 32 61.03 17.98 13.75
N PRO A 33 61.10 16.83 14.49
CA PRO A 33 60.16 15.93 15.22
C PRO A 33 60.70 15.57 16.68
N PRO A 34 60.76 14.31 17.23
CA PRO A 34 59.77 13.39 17.88
C PRO A 34 60.22 12.86 19.31
N PRO A 35 60.02 11.59 19.79
CA PRO A 35 58.84 10.68 20.00
C PRO A 35 58.72 10.02 21.44
N VAL A 36 57.76 9.06 21.64
CA VAL A 36 57.95 7.65 22.17
C VAL A 36 57.01 7.13 23.30
N ARG A 37 56.28 6.01 23.00
CA ARG A 37 55.82 4.81 23.79
C ARG A 37 54.72 4.95 24.88
N THR A 38 53.87 3.96 25.24
CA THR A 38 53.64 2.51 24.94
C THR A 38 52.27 2.07 25.51
N ALA A 39 51.66 0.99 24.97
CA ALA A 39 50.53 0.25 25.55
C ALA A 39 50.94 -0.66 26.75
N PRO A 40 49.99 -1.22 27.54
CA PRO A 40 49.49 -2.62 27.34
C PRO A 40 47.96 -2.79 27.62
N GLN A 41 47.21 -3.62 26.88
CA GLN A 41 46.90 -5.07 26.98
C GLN A 41 45.97 -5.57 28.14
N THR A 42 44.76 -6.02 27.73
CA THR A 42 43.97 -7.24 28.07
C THR A 42 43.75 -7.72 29.52
N SER A 43 42.48 -7.98 29.90
CA SER A 43 41.95 -9.32 30.23
C SER A 43 40.48 -9.34 30.73
N THR A 44 39.64 -10.11 30.02
CA THR A 44 38.55 -11.03 30.42
C THR A 44 38.12 -11.17 31.91
N LEU A 45 36.79 -11.13 32.17
CA LEU A 45 35.93 -12.11 32.89
C LEU A 45 34.74 -11.45 33.64
N SER A 46 33.52 -11.94 33.39
CA SER A 46 32.32 -11.87 34.26
C SER A 46 32.31 -13.08 35.23
N PRO A 47 31.34 -13.33 36.16
CA PRO A 47 30.16 -12.58 36.61
C PRO A 47 29.95 -12.50 38.17
N GLY A 48 28.99 -11.66 38.61
CA GLY A 48 28.09 -11.94 39.75
C GLY A 48 28.42 -11.39 41.16
N ALA A 49 27.59 -10.49 41.68
CA ALA A 49 26.90 -10.61 42.98
C ALA A 49 26.04 -9.36 43.29
N ARG A 50 24.90 -9.62 43.93
CA ARG A 50 23.77 -8.75 44.26
C ARG A 50 24.10 -7.72 45.34
N VAL A 51 23.49 -6.53 45.27
CA VAL A 51 23.07 -5.74 46.45
C VAL A 51 21.68 -5.15 46.19
N GLU A 52 20.87 -5.26 47.23
CA GLU A 52 19.43 -5.05 47.36
C GLU A 52 19.00 -3.58 47.21
N THR A 53 17.84 -3.35 46.60
CA THR A 53 17.06 -2.11 46.75
C THR A 53 15.76 -2.43 47.49
N ARG A 54 15.61 -1.80 48.66
CA ARG A 54 14.44 -1.91 49.55
C ARG A 54 13.25 -1.15 48.97
N ILE A 55 12.11 -1.84 48.98
CA ILE A 55 10.77 -1.31 48.74
C ILE A 55 10.27 -0.70 50.05
N SER A 56 9.74 0.53 50.01
CA SER A 56 9.00 1.14 51.14
C SER A 56 7.49 1.02 50.89
N GLU A 57 6.81 0.50 51.89
CA GLU A 57 5.39 0.22 51.97
C GLU A 57 4.52 1.50 52.06
N GLY A 58 3.30 1.43 51.51
CA GLY A 58 2.29 2.48 51.62
C GLY A 58 1.00 2.09 50.88
N GLY A 59 0.24 1.15 51.46
CA GLY A 59 -1.05 0.70 50.95
C GLY A 59 -2.21 1.65 51.29
N TRP A 60 -3.26 1.65 50.47
CA TRP A 60 -4.58 2.20 50.79
C TRP A 60 -5.67 1.17 50.50
N PHE A 61 -6.51 0.95 51.51
CA PHE A 61 -7.55 -0.06 51.63
C PHE A 61 -8.86 0.33 50.92
N ILE A 62 -9.66 -0.68 50.60
CA ILE A 62 -11.06 -0.61 50.12
C ILE A 62 -11.98 -0.37 51.32
N ASP A 63 -13.05 0.43 51.13
CA ASP A 63 -14.24 0.26 51.97
C ASP A 63 -15.56 0.40 51.18
N LYS A 64 -16.58 -0.32 51.66
CA LYS A 64 -17.91 -0.53 51.06
C LYS A 64 -18.92 0.52 51.55
N THR A 65 -19.77 1.02 50.63
CA THR A 65 -21.22 1.43 50.70
C THR A 65 -21.84 1.92 52.03
N PRO A 66 -22.81 2.89 52.03
CA PRO A 66 -24.21 2.54 51.72
C PRO A 66 -25.09 3.61 51.02
N CYS A 67 -26.26 3.14 50.58
CA CYS A 67 -27.43 3.84 50.00
C CYS A 67 -27.88 5.14 50.69
N GLY A 68 -28.53 6.02 49.91
CA GLY A 68 -29.49 7.02 50.41
C GLY A 68 -30.06 7.90 49.30
N LYS A 69 -31.40 7.96 49.19
CA LYS A 69 -32.20 8.75 48.23
C LYS A 69 -32.38 10.21 48.68
N ASP A 70 -32.85 11.03 47.74
CA ASP A 70 -33.77 12.20 47.84
C ASP A 70 -33.22 13.41 47.06
N PHE A 71 -33.78 13.74 45.89
CA PHE A 71 -34.96 14.58 45.61
C PHE A 71 -34.68 16.11 45.60
N PHE A 72 -35.09 16.71 44.46
CA PHE A 72 -35.69 18.05 44.25
C PHE A 72 -34.88 19.26 43.72
N ILE A 73 -35.48 19.85 42.65
CA ILE A 73 -35.51 21.25 42.12
C ILE A 73 -34.29 21.67 41.28
N ASP A 74 -34.34 21.86 39.95
CA ASP A 74 -35.24 22.56 38.99
C ASP A 74 -34.90 24.05 38.75
N LEU A 75 -35.16 24.51 37.52
CA LEU A 75 -34.99 25.82 36.85
C LEU A 75 -33.69 25.95 36.01
N SER A 76 -33.73 26.27 34.71
CA SER A 76 -34.65 27.19 34.01
C SER A 76 -34.86 26.85 32.53
N GLU A 77 -36.09 27.11 32.09
CA GLU A 77 -36.65 27.11 30.74
C GLU A 77 -36.07 28.22 29.83
N ASP A 78 -36.24 28.07 28.51
CA ASP A 78 -36.77 29.14 27.65
C ASP A 78 -37.17 28.61 26.25
N GLY A 79 -38.44 28.82 25.87
CA GLY A 79 -38.84 29.24 24.52
C GLY A 79 -39.54 28.23 23.60
N GLU A 80 -40.87 28.11 23.71
CA GLU A 80 -41.77 27.55 22.68
C GLU A 80 -41.93 28.48 21.46
N GLY A 81 -42.22 27.87 20.31
CA GLY A 81 -42.72 28.53 19.09
C GLY A 81 -43.39 27.51 18.18
N ASP A 82 -44.73 27.55 18.15
CA ASP A 82 -45.64 26.64 17.46
C ASP A 82 -46.05 27.24 16.10
N GLU A 83 -45.95 26.50 14.98
CA GLU A 83 -46.70 26.79 13.75
C GLU A 83 -47.06 25.50 12.97
N LYS A 84 -48.36 25.32 12.72
CA LYS A 84 -48.96 24.38 11.76
C LYS A 84 -49.68 25.18 10.66
N LYS A 85 -49.51 24.80 9.38
CA LYS A 85 -50.57 24.31 8.44
C LYS A 85 -50.18 24.42 6.94
N LEU A 86 -50.47 23.30 6.23
CA LEU A 86 -51.03 23.13 4.85
C LEU A 86 -50.30 23.80 3.65
N THR A 87 -50.12 23.23 2.46
CA THR A 87 -51.00 22.41 1.58
C THR A 87 -50.19 21.61 0.55
N SER A 88 -50.86 20.61 -0.05
CA SER A 88 -50.48 19.67 -1.11
C SER A 88 -50.46 20.22 -2.55
N GLU A 89 -49.70 19.58 -3.46
CA GLU A 89 -50.08 19.09 -4.84
C GLU A 89 -48.80 18.64 -5.60
N LYS A 90 -48.57 17.33 -5.85
CA LYS A 90 -48.96 16.46 -7.00
C LYS A 90 -48.32 16.81 -8.37
N SER A 91 -47.43 15.94 -8.87
CA SER A 91 -47.49 15.19 -10.16
C SER A 91 -46.14 14.44 -10.41
N ILE A 92 -46.07 13.09 -10.49
CA ILE A 92 -46.37 12.18 -11.65
C ILE A 92 -45.26 12.32 -12.71
N GLU A 93 -44.51 11.33 -13.23
CA GLU A 93 -44.48 9.85 -13.36
C GLU A 93 -43.03 9.49 -13.83
N PHE A 94 -42.46 8.28 -13.81
CA PHE A 94 -42.95 7.01 -14.38
C PHE A 94 -42.08 5.82 -13.88
N SER A 95 -42.74 4.65 -13.83
CA SER A 95 -42.34 3.33 -13.34
C SER A 95 -41.45 2.54 -14.31
N VAL A 96 -40.93 1.36 -13.90
CA VAL A 96 -41.19 -0.01 -14.45
C VAL A 96 -39.97 -0.85 -14.00
N LEU A 97 -39.97 -2.07 -13.45
CA LEU A 97 -40.83 -3.26 -13.48
C LEU A 97 -40.42 -4.16 -12.28
N GLU A 98 -41.36 -4.77 -11.56
CA GLU A 98 -41.33 -6.23 -11.34
C GLU A 98 -42.64 -6.74 -10.75
N SER A 99 -43.03 -7.90 -11.26
CA SER A 99 -44.39 -8.42 -11.28
C SER A 99 -44.51 -9.68 -10.42
N GLU A 100 -45.63 -9.75 -9.69
CA GLU A 100 -46.41 -10.95 -9.36
C GLU A 100 -45.76 -12.15 -8.61
N ARG A 101 -46.30 -12.44 -7.42
CA ARG A 101 -47.17 -13.63 -7.22
C ARG A 101 -47.97 -13.62 -5.89
N LYS A 102 -49.27 -13.40 -6.07
CA LYS A 102 -50.48 -13.99 -5.45
C LYS A 102 -50.53 -14.34 -3.95
N LYS A 103 -51.48 -13.66 -3.29
CA LYS A 103 -52.16 -14.02 -2.03
C LYS A 103 -53.15 -15.18 -2.22
N THR A 104 -53.32 -16.00 -1.16
CA THR A 104 -54.63 -16.58 -0.81
C THR A 104 -54.90 -16.44 0.69
N LYS A 105 -56.12 -15.96 0.99
CA LYS A 105 -56.66 -15.60 2.30
C LYS A 105 -57.05 -16.84 3.12
N GLY A 106 -56.96 -16.75 4.46
CA GLY A 106 -57.61 -17.68 5.40
C GLY A 106 -57.78 -17.04 6.77
N LYS A 107 -59.01 -17.07 7.31
CA LYS A 107 -59.51 -16.29 8.44
C LYS A 107 -59.04 -16.80 9.81
N ARG A 108 -58.90 -15.86 10.76
CA ARG A 108 -58.87 -16.08 12.22
C ARG A 108 -60.11 -16.85 12.68
N ALA A 109 -59.92 -17.92 13.46
CA ALA A 109 -60.91 -18.45 14.39
C ALA A 109 -60.22 -18.90 15.68
N LYS A 110 -60.75 -18.41 16.79
CA LYS A 110 -60.27 -18.57 18.17
C LYS A 110 -60.91 -19.84 18.75
N ARG A 111 -60.15 -20.85 19.16
CA ARG A 111 -60.66 -21.94 20.00
C ARG A 111 -59.69 -22.38 21.10
N LYS A 112 -60.33 -22.48 22.27
CA LYS A 112 -60.01 -22.96 23.62
C LYS A 112 -58.78 -23.85 23.84
N LYS A 113 -58.20 -23.58 25.01
CA LYS A 113 -57.23 -24.32 25.81
C LYS A 113 -57.86 -25.64 26.29
N GLU A 114 -57.26 -26.77 25.93
CA GLU A 114 -57.45 -28.08 26.58
C GLU A 114 -56.06 -28.66 26.84
N GLU A 115 -55.83 -29.05 28.09
CA GLU A 115 -54.60 -29.65 28.60
C GLU A 115 -54.56 -31.13 28.22
N PHE A 116 -53.44 -31.56 27.62
CA PHE A 116 -53.04 -32.97 27.51
C PHE A 116 -51.58 -33.10 27.99
N PRO A 117 -51.19 -34.25 28.58
CA PRO A 117 -50.06 -34.34 29.51
C PRO A 117 -48.73 -34.72 28.84
N ASP A 118 -47.64 -34.11 29.32
CA ASP A 118 -46.27 -34.62 29.50
C ASP A 118 -45.73 -35.67 28.52
N VAL A 119 -45.69 -35.35 27.22
CA VAL A 119 -44.82 -36.06 26.24
C VAL A 119 -43.89 -35.09 25.49
N ASP A 120 -44.10 -33.78 25.64
CA ASP A 120 -43.31 -32.75 24.95
C ASP A 120 -41.90 -32.58 25.54
N GLY A 121 -41.64 -33.00 26.79
CA GLY A 121 -40.32 -32.85 27.42
C GLY A 121 -39.23 -33.75 26.81
N GLU A 122 -39.58 -34.95 26.36
CA GLU A 122 -38.63 -35.84 25.67
C GLU A 122 -38.41 -35.41 24.22
N ILE A 123 -39.45 -34.93 23.54
CA ILE A 123 -39.33 -34.44 22.16
C ILE A 123 -38.62 -33.09 22.13
N ASP A 124 -38.86 -32.18 23.08
CA ASP A 124 -38.14 -30.90 23.18
C ASP A 124 -36.69 -31.11 23.63
N SER A 125 -36.38 -32.10 24.47
CA SER A 125 -34.99 -32.40 24.82
C SER A 125 -34.25 -33.12 23.70
N ILE A 126 -34.95 -33.90 22.85
CA ILE A 126 -34.40 -34.46 21.60
C ILE A 126 -34.26 -33.37 20.53
N LEU A 127 -35.21 -32.45 20.38
CA LEU A 127 -35.15 -31.30 19.48
C LEU A 127 -34.15 -30.25 19.95
N LEU A 128 -33.90 -30.12 21.26
CA LEU A 128 -32.81 -29.33 21.82
C LEU A 128 -31.47 -30.04 21.61
N LYS A 129 -31.40 -31.37 21.74
CA LYS A 129 -30.18 -32.14 21.37
C LYS A 129 -29.91 -32.14 19.87
N GLU A 130 -30.94 -32.04 19.02
CA GLU A 130 -30.83 -31.91 17.57
C GLU A 130 -30.59 -30.45 17.12
N LYS A 131 -31.10 -29.45 17.85
CA LYS A 131 -30.80 -28.02 17.61
C LYS A 131 -29.46 -27.59 18.20
N VAL A 132 -28.95 -28.24 19.25
CA VAL A 132 -27.57 -28.09 19.77
C VAL A 132 -26.56 -28.85 18.89
N ARG A 133 -27.04 -29.78 18.05
CA ARG A 133 -26.33 -30.26 16.86
C ARG A 133 -26.44 -29.29 15.67
N SER A 134 -26.66 -28.00 15.92
CA SER A 134 -26.54 -26.93 14.93
C SER A 134 -25.10 -26.87 14.42
N LYS A 135 -24.83 -27.57 13.31
CA LYS A 135 -23.60 -27.50 12.50
C LYS A 135 -22.31 -27.50 13.34
N VAL A 136 -21.91 -28.67 13.83
CA VAL A 136 -20.50 -28.89 14.20
C VAL A 136 -19.67 -28.49 12.98
N ARG A 137 -18.92 -27.39 13.11
CA ARG A 137 -18.05 -26.91 12.02
C ARG A 137 -16.98 -27.97 11.82
N GLU A 138 -16.84 -28.46 10.59
CA GLU A 138 -15.88 -29.51 10.26
C GLU A 138 -14.46 -29.00 10.51
N LEU A 139 -13.71 -29.73 11.33
CA LEU A 139 -12.29 -29.46 11.57
C LEU A 139 -11.52 -29.71 10.27
N TYR A 140 -10.95 -28.66 9.70
CA TYR A 140 -10.20 -28.73 8.45
C TYR A 140 -8.73 -28.99 8.75
N HIS A 141 -8.14 -29.98 8.08
CA HIS A 141 -6.71 -30.28 8.15
C HIS A 141 -6.06 -29.71 6.87
N PRO A 142 -5.38 -28.55 6.94
CA PRO A 142 -4.73 -27.97 5.77
C PRO A 142 -3.60 -28.87 5.28
N SER A 143 -3.55 -29.10 3.96
CA SER A 143 -2.47 -29.84 3.30
C SER A 143 -1.29 -28.97 2.86
N VAL A 144 -1.43 -27.64 3.00
CA VAL A 144 -0.42 -26.65 2.58
C VAL A 144 0.74 -26.66 3.57
N LYS A 145 1.97 -26.66 3.06
CA LYS A 145 3.20 -26.62 3.88
C LYS A 145 3.96 -25.31 3.69
N PHE A 146 5.01 -25.08 4.48
CA PHE A 146 5.86 -23.90 4.27
C PHE A 146 6.57 -23.88 2.91
N GLU A 147 6.78 -25.03 2.28
CA GLU A 147 7.31 -25.11 0.90
C GLU A 147 6.42 -24.41 -0.14
N ASP A 148 5.10 -24.34 0.11
CA ASP A 148 4.14 -23.73 -0.79
C ASP A 148 4.05 -22.20 -0.61
N VAL A 149 4.72 -21.63 0.41
CA VAL A 149 4.77 -20.19 0.67
C VAL A 149 6.14 -19.66 0.23
N GLY A 150 6.18 -19.00 -0.94
CA GLY A 150 7.40 -18.38 -1.46
C GLY A 150 7.63 -16.94 -0.97
N GLY A 151 8.90 -16.54 -0.88
CA GLY A 151 9.31 -15.13 -0.83
C GLY A 151 9.29 -14.44 0.54
N ASN A 152 8.86 -15.13 1.60
CA ASN A 152 8.63 -14.58 2.94
C ASN A 152 9.57 -15.18 4.01
N ASP A 153 10.85 -15.38 3.69
CA ASP A 153 11.77 -16.14 4.55
C ASP A 153 12.01 -15.46 5.91
N GLU A 154 12.07 -14.13 5.95
CA GLU A 154 12.28 -13.37 7.19
C GLU A 154 11.07 -13.48 8.12
N THR A 155 9.87 -13.28 7.59
CA THR A 155 8.63 -13.36 8.35
C THR A 155 8.35 -14.81 8.77
N LEU A 156 8.66 -15.81 7.93
CA LEU A 156 8.61 -17.22 8.30
C LEU A 156 9.56 -17.53 9.46
N LYS A 157 10.78 -16.97 9.47
CA LYS A 157 11.71 -17.14 10.60
C LYS A 157 11.16 -16.56 11.89
N GLU A 158 10.48 -15.42 11.85
CA GLU A 158 9.81 -14.84 13.02
C GLU A 158 8.64 -15.69 13.49
N VAL A 159 7.77 -16.13 12.58
CA VAL A 159 6.66 -17.05 12.84
C VAL A 159 7.18 -18.34 13.48
N CYS A 160 8.18 -18.99 12.89
CA CYS A 160 8.75 -20.23 13.40
C CYS A 160 9.29 -20.05 14.82
N LYS A 161 10.02 -18.96 15.12
CA LYS A 161 10.50 -18.67 16.47
C LYS A 161 9.36 -18.54 17.48
N MET A 162 8.25 -17.93 17.07
CA MET A 162 7.08 -17.82 17.94
C MET A 162 6.43 -19.19 18.17
N LEU A 163 6.28 -20.01 17.13
CA LEU A 163 5.59 -21.30 17.20
C LEU A 163 6.35 -22.40 17.96
N ILE A 164 7.61 -22.18 18.35
CA ILE A 164 8.41 -23.15 19.13
C ILE A 164 7.68 -23.59 20.40
N HIS A 165 6.90 -22.70 21.03
CA HIS A 165 6.15 -23.01 22.25
C HIS A 165 5.08 -24.09 22.06
N VAL A 166 4.56 -24.26 20.85
CA VAL A 166 3.52 -25.27 20.54
C VAL A 166 4.14 -26.68 20.54
N ARG A 167 5.33 -26.83 19.95
CA ARG A 167 6.04 -28.12 19.90
C ARG A 167 6.77 -28.43 21.20
N HIS A 168 7.29 -27.42 21.90
CA HIS A 168 8.07 -27.59 23.14
C HIS A 168 7.54 -26.72 24.30
N PRO A 169 6.35 -27.03 24.83
CA PRO A 169 5.77 -26.29 25.96
C PRO A 169 6.58 -26.41 27.25
N GLU A 170 7.32 -27.52 27.42
CA GLU A 170 8.17 -27.78 28.60
C GLU A 170 9.22 -26.70 28.84
N VAL A 171 9.80 -26.17 27.76
CA VAL A 171 10.83 -25.13 27.82
C VAL A 171 10.25 -23.86 28.44
N TYR A 172 9.04 -23.47 28.04
CA TYR A 172 8.37 -22.26 28.54
C TYR A 172 7.91 -22.44 29.99
N ASN A 173 7.40 -23.62 30.34
CA ASN A 173 7.02 -23.96 31.70
C ASN A 173 8.22 -23.95 32.66
N HIS A 174 9.37 -24.44 32.22
CA HIS A 174 10.60 -24.43 33.03
C HIS A 174 11.14 -23.01 33.24
N VAL A 175 11.06 -22.16 32.22
CA VAL A 175 11.49 -20.76 32.30
C VAL A 175 10.46 -19.88 33.02
N GLY A 176 9.21 -20.34 33.16
CA GLY A 176 8.13 -19.61 33.83
C GLY A 176 7.56 -18.45 32.99
N VAL A 177 7.76 -18.48 31.67
CA VAL A 177 7.27 -17.44 30.74
C VAL A 177 5.96 -17.92 30.12
N VAL A 178 4.93 -17.07 30.17
CA VAL A 178 3.64 -17.34 29.52
C VAL A 178 3.85 -17.34 28.00
N PRO A 179 3.48 -18.42 27.29
CA PRO A 179 3.62 -18.46 25.85
C PRO A 179 2.63 -17.50 25.17
N PRO A 180 3.01 -16.84 24.06
CA PRO A 180 2.11 -15.97 23.31
C PRO A 180 1.04 -16.83 22.63
N ARG A 181 -0.24 -16.58 22.94
CA ARG A 181 -1.36 -17.39 22.43
C ARG A 181 -1.96 -16.88 21.12
N GLY A 182 -1.69 -15.62 20.76
CA GLY A 182 -2.20 -15.07 19.52
C GLY A 182 -1.27 -14.05 18.88
N PHE A 183 -1.35 -14.00 17.55
CA PHE A 183 -0.69 -12.97 16.76
C PHE A 183 -1.60 -12.49 15.63
N LEU A 184 -1.34 -11.26 15.19
CA LEU A 184 -2.09 -10.58 14.15
C LEU A 184 -1.27 -10.51 12.87
N LEU A 185 -1.78 -11.06 11.78
CA LEU A 185 -1.27 -10.91 10.43
C LEU A 185 -1.89 -9.65 9.81
N HIS A 186 -1.06 -8.70 9.39
CA HIS A 186 -1.55 -7.53 8.67
C HIS A 186 -0.73 -7.23 7.42
N GLY A 187 -1.29 -6.48 6.46
CA GLY A 187 -0.67 -6.26 5.15
C GLY A 187 -1.68 -5.80 4.10
N PRO A 188 -1.27 -5.61 2.84
CA PRO A 188 -2.24 -5.41 1.76
C PRO A 188 -3.04 -6.71 1.50
N PRO A 189 -4.22 -6.63 0.89
CA PRO A 189 -4.94 -7.81 0.42
C PRO A 189 -4.12 -8.56 -0.64
N GLY A 190 -4.34 -9.88 -0.74
CA GLY A 190 -3.70 -10.70 -1.77
C GLY A 190 -2.24 -11.12 -1.49
N CYS A 191 -1.62 -10.69 -0.38
CA CYS A 191 -0.26 -11.13 0.02
C CYS A 191 -0.20 -12.56 0.57
N GLY A 192 -1.35 -13.24 0.68
CA GLY A 192 -1.41 -14.63 1.10
C GLY A 192 -1.48 -14.84 2.61
N LYS A 193 -2.05 -13.91 3.39
CA LYS A 193 -2.24 -14.06 4.85
C LYS A 193 -2.96 -15.35 5.21
N THR A 194 -4.05 -15.63 4.51
CA THR A 194 -4.85 -16.85 4.65
C THR A 194 -4.04 -18.09 4.28
N LEU A 195 -3.21 -18.01 3.23
CA LEU A 195 -2.32 -19.11 2.82
C LEU A 195 -1.23 -19.36 3.86
N LEU A 196 -0.64 -18.31 4.44
CA LEU A 196 0.36 -18.43 5.49
C LEU A 196 -0.24 -19.09 6.73
N ALA A 197 -1.44 -18.70 7.16
CA ALA A 197 -2.12 -19.31 8.30
C ALA A 197 -2.42 -20.80 8.05
N GLN A 198 -2.81 -21.16 6.82
CA GLN A 198 -2.99 -22.56 6.42
C GLN A 198 -1.68 -23.34 6.43
N ALA A 199 -0.59 -22.74 5.95
CA ALA A 199 0.74 -23.36 5.96
C ALA A 199 1.25 -23.61 7.38
N ILE A 200 1.01 -22.66 8.31
CA ILE A 200 1.34 -22.81 9.73
C ILE A 200 0.60 -24.02 10.33
N ALA A 201 -0.70 -24.12 10.11
CA ALA A 201 -1.49 -25.23 10.62
C ALA A 201 -1.08 -26.58 9.98
N GLY A 202 -0.73 -26.58 8.68
CA GLY A 202 -0.27 -27.78 7.98
C GLY A 202 1.10 -28.26 8.45
N GLU A 203 2.04 -27.35 8.75
CA GLU A 203 3.36 -27.71 9.29
C GLU A 203 3.30 -28.21 10.74
N LEU A 204 2.37 -27.65 11.53
CA LEU A 204 2.12 -28.13 12.89
C LEU A 204 1.29 -29.41 12.92
N GLU A 205 0.70 -29.81 11.78
CA GLU A 205 -0.24 -30.93 11.66
C GLU A 205 -1.41 -30.82 12.65
N LEU A 206 -1.84 -29.58 12.93
CA LEU A 206 -2.94 -29.28 13.85
C LEU A 206 -4.25 -29.03 13.09
N PRO A 207 -5.41 -29.43 13.65
CA PRO A 207 -6.69 -29.07 13.08
C PRO A 207 -6.89 -27.55 13.09
N MET A 208 -7.44 -27.02 12.00
CA MET A 208 -7.67 -25.59 11.79
C MET A 208 -9.18 -25.29 11.77
N LEU A 209 -9.60 -24.35 12.62
CA LEU A 209 -10.91 -23.72 12.57
C LEU A 209 -10.79 -22.41 11.82
N LYS A 210 -11.18 -22.40 10.54
CA LYS A 210 -11.18 -21.21 9.69
C LYS A 210 -12.56 -20.55 9.72
N VAL A 211 -12.60 -19.26 10.05
CA VAL A 211 -13.83 -18.47 10.10
C VAL A 211 -13.59 -17.10 9.49
N ALA A 212 -14.46 -16.65 8.59
CA ALA A 212 -14.47 -15.25 8.15
C ALA A 212 -15.27 -14.40 9.16
N ALA A 213 -14.73 -13.27 9.58
CA ALA A 213 -15.38 -12.39 10.54
C ALA A 213 -16.77 -11.92 10.09
N THR A 214 -16.95 -11.71 8.79
CA THR A 214 -18.24 -11.32 8.18
C THR A 214 -19.34 -12.38 8.36
N GLU A 215 -18.99 -13.66 8.47
CA GLU A 215 -19.95 -14.75 8.74
C GLU A 215 -20.46 -14.75 10.18
N MET A 216 -19.77 -14.06 11.09
CA MET A 216 -20.16 -13.97 12.50
C MET A 216 -21.21 -12.89 12.76
N VAL A 217 -21.38 -11.96 11.82
CA VAL A 217 -22.36 -10.88 11.95
C VAL A 217 -23.72 -11.37 11.48
N SER A 218 -24.63 -11.62 12.42
CA SER A 218 -26.06 -11.78 12.16
C SER A 218 -26.83 -10.48 12.38
N GLY A 219 -27.95 -10.31 11.67
CA GLY A 219 -28.83 -9.14 11.82
C GLY A 219 -29.63 -9.12 13.13
N VAL A 220 -29.64 -10.22 13.89
CA VAL A 220 -30.31 -10.32 15.20
C VAL A 220 -29.31 -10.00 16.31
N SER A 221 -29.69 -9.09 17.20
CA SER A 221 -28.88 -8.68 18.35
C SER A 221 -28.63 -9.86 19.30
N GLY A 222 -27.40 -10.00 19.79
CA GLY A 222 -26.98 -11.06 20.71
C GLY A 222 -26.63 -12.40 20.05
N GLU A 223 -27.21 -12.74 18.90
CA GLU A 223 -26.90 -13.99 18.18
C GLU A 223 -25.43 -14.03 17.72
N SER A 224 -24.91 -12.89 17.25
CA SER A 224 -23.51 -12.74 16.83
C SER A 224 -22.52 -12.95 17.97
N GLU A 225 -22.87 -12.50 19.19
CA GLU A 225 -22.07 -12.66 20.41
C GLU A 225 -22.06 -14.10 20.88
N GLN A 226 -23.22 -14.77 20.82
CA GLN A 226 -23.34 -16.18 21.16
C GLN A 226 -22.56 -17.06 20.20
N LYS A 227 -22.66 -16.83 18.88
CA LYS A 227 -21.86 -17.55 17.87
C LYS A 227 -20.36 -17.42 18.10
N LEU A 228 -19.91 -16.24 18.51
CA LEU A 228 -18.52 -15.99 18.82
C LEU A 228 -18.09 -16.81 20.05
N ARG A 229 -18.90 -16.83 21.11
CA ARG A 229 -18.64 -17.66 22.30
C ARG A 229 -18.58 -19.14 21.97
N GLU A 230 -19.56 -19.65 21.21
CA GLU A 230 -19.63 -21.04 20.76
C GLU A 230 -18.38 -21.42 19.93
N LEU A 231 -17.88 -20.52 19.07
CA LEU A 231 -16.66 -20.73 18.29
C LEU A 231 -15.43 -20.90 19.19
N PHE A 232 -15.28 -20.06 20.23
CA PHE A 232 -14.16 -20.17 21.16
C PHE A 232 -14.26 -21.42 22.04
N GLU A 233 -15.46 -21.79 22.48
CA GLU A 233 -15.69 -23.05 23.20
C GLU A 233 -15.40 -24.28 22.33
N GLN A 234 -15.75 -24.24 21.04
CA GLN A 234 -15.39 -25.25 20.06
C GLN A 234 -13.87 -25.35 19.89
N ALA A 235 -13.15 -24.22 19.84
CA ALA A 235 -11.69 -24.23 19.78
C ALA A 235 -11.06 -24.84 21.05
N VAL A 236 -11.58 -24.50 22.23
CA VAL A 236 -11.09 -25.08 23.50
C VAL A 236 -11.36 -26.59 23.57
N SER A 237 -12.53 -27.05 23.13
CA SER A 237 -12.87 -28.48 23.13
C SER A 237 -12.10 -29.30 22.10
N SER A 238 -11.61 -28.67 21.03
CA SER A 238 -10.81 -29.30 19.98
C SER A 238 -9.29 -29.11 20.14
N ALA A 239 -8.84 -28.58 21.28
CA ALA A 239 -7.42 -28.36 21.55
C ALA A 239 -6.62 -29.69 21.55
N PRO A 240 -5.40 -29.73 20.96
CA PRO A 240 -4.66 -28.62 20.35
C PRO A 240 -5.19 -28.24 18.95
N CYS A 241 -5.50 -26.96 18.73
CA CYS A 241 -6.03 -26.48 17.45
C CYS A 241 -5.57 -25.05 17.10
N VAL A 242 -5.65 -24.71 15.81
CA VAL A 242 -5.42 -23.35 15.31
C VAL A 242 -6.76 -22.70 14.99
N LEU A 243 -7.08 -21.59 15.67
CA LEU A 243 -8.23 -20.76 15.35
C LEU A 243 -7.80 -19.61 14.45
N PHE A 244 -8.27 -19.59 13.20
CA PHE A 244 -7.98 -18.54 12.24
C PHE A 244 -9.21 -17.73 11.92
N ILE A 245 -9.13 -16.43 12.17
CA ILE A 245 -10.19 -15.47 11.88
C ILE A 245 -9.71 -14.51 10.80
N ASP A 246 -10.35 -14.56 9.64
CA ASP A 246 -10.04 -13.68 8.51
C ASP A 246 -10.87 -12.38 8.58
N GLU A 247 -10.32 -11.29 8.06
CA GLU A 247 -10.94 -9.96 8.01
C GLU A 247 -11.48 -9.46 9.37
N ILE A 248 -10.69 -9.60 10.44
CA ILE A 248 -11.14 -9.26 11.81
C ILE A 248 -11.57 -7.79 11.97
N ASP A 249 -11.10 -6.90 11.09
CA ASP A 249 -11.50 -5.49 11.04
C ASP A 249 -12.98 -5.28 10.71
N ALA A 250 -13.67 -6.27 10.15
CA ALA A 250 -15.11 -6.22 9.92
C ALA A 250 -15.94 -6.26 11.21
N ILE A 251 -15.45 -6.95 12.25
CA ILE A 251 -16.17 -7.16 13.52
C ILE A 251 -15.59 -6.35 14.68
N THR A 252 -14.35 -5.88 14.55
CA THR A 252 -13.63 -5.17 15.63
C THR A 252 -13.21 -3.75 15.26
N PRO A 253 -14.15 -2.87 14.85
CA PRO A 253 -13.84 -1.46 14.65
C PRO A 253 -13.49 -0.79 15.99
N LYS A 254 -12.76 0.33 15.92
CA LYS A 254 -12.55 1.21 17.08
C LYS A 254 -13.88 1.57 17.74
N ARG A 255 -13.97 1.43 19.07
CA ARG A 255 -15.21 1.69 19.84
C ARG A 255 -15.78 3.09 19.65
N GLU A 256 -14.89 4.07 19.48
CA GLU A 256 -15.22 5.48 19.23
C GLU A 256 -15.84 5.71 17.84
N VAL A 257 -15.38 4.95 16.83
CA VAL A 257 -15.80 5.07 15.43
C VAL A 257 -16.97 4.13 15.12
N ALA A 258 -17.18 3.09 15.93
CA ALA A 258 -18.27 2.13 15.78
C ALA A 258 -19.61 2.87 15.84
N SER A 259 -20.35 2.81 14.72
CA SER A 259 -21.63 3.49 14.57
C SER A 259 -22.76 2.72 15.27
N LYS A 260 -22.64 1.39 15.34
CA LYS A 260 -23.68 0.51 15.89
C LYS A 260 -23.27 -0.03 17.26
N ASP A 261 -24.19 0.02 18.21
CA ASP A 261 -23.99 -0.58 19.54
C ASP A 261 -23.72 -2.08 19.47
N MET A 262 -24.29 -2.76 18.46
CA MET A 262 -24.03 -4.18 18.19
C MET A 262 -22.54 -4.46 17.96
N GLU A 263 -21.84 -3.62 17.20
CA GLU A 263 -20.40 -3.80 16.90
C GLU A 263 -19.57 -3.65 18.18
N ARG A 264 -19.90 -2.66 19.04
CA ARG A 264 -19.22 -2.47 20.32
C ARG A 264 -19.34 -3.68 21.25
N ARG A 265 -20.51 -4.33 21.26
CA ARG A 265 -20.73 -5.55 22.06
C ARG A 265 -19.97 -6.75 21.50
N ILE A 266 -19.93 -6.91 20.18
CA ILE A 266 -19.11 -7.96 19.53
C ILE A 266 -17.64 -7.78 19.90
N VAL A 267 -17.11 -6.54 19.84
CA VAL A 267 -15.73 -6.24 20.25
C VAL A 267 -15.54 -6.63 21.72
N ALA A 268 -16.42 -6.20 22.62
CA ALA A 268 -16.31 -6.52 24.04
C ALA A 268 -16.32 -8.03 24.29
N GLN A 269 -17.23 -8.77 23.66
CA GLN A 269 -17.31 -10.22 23.79
C GLN A 269 -16.05 -10.92 23.26
N PHE A 270 -15.50 -10.46 22.13
CA PHE A 270 -14.27 -11.01 21.57
C PHE A 270 -13.07 -10.81 22.51
N LEU A 271 -12.95 -9.65 23.16
CA LEU A 271 -11.91 -9.41 24.18
C LEU A 271 -12.07 -10.33 25.38
N THR A 272 -13.30 -10.48 25.89
CA THR A 272 -13.58 -11.38 27.02
C THR A 272 -13.19 -12.82 26.68
N CYS A 273 -13.56 -13.31 25.49
CA CYS A 273 -13.20 -14.66 25.06
C CYS A 273 -11.68 -14.86 24.95
N MET A 274 -10.92 -13.85 24.50
CA MET A 274 -9.45 -13.91 24.45
C MET A 274 -8.85 -13.91 25.87
N ASP A 275 -9.38 -13.10 26.77
CA ASP A 275 -8.92 -13.05 28.17
C ASP A 275 -9.23 -14.38 28.90
N ASP A 276 -10.40 -14.97 28.63
CA ASP A 276 -10.79 -16.29 29.15
C ASP A 276 -9.82 -17.39 28.69
N LEU A 277 -9.37 -17.37 27.43
CA LEU A 277 -8.38 -18.32 26.92
C LEU A 277 -7.03 -18.26 27.64
N ASN A 278 -6.66 -17.12 28.22
CA ASN A 278 -5.43 -16.99 29.00
C ASN A 278 -5.59 -17.44 30.45
N ASN A 279 -6.80 -17.29 30.99
CA ASN A 279 -7.13 -17.72 32.35
C ASN A 279 -7.30 -19.23 32.45
N VAL A 280 -7.75 -19.87 31.35
CA VAL A 280 -7.82 -21.33 31.26
C VAL A 280 -6.40 -21.90 31.31
N ALA A 281 -6.21 -22.91 32.18
CA ALA A 281 -4.92 -23.50 32.50
C ALA A 281 -4.01 -23.74 31.28
N ALA A 282 -2.70 -23.61 31.49
CA ALA A 282 -1.63 -23.75 30.49
C ALA A 282 -1.67 -25.01 29.60
N ALA A 283 -2.56 -25.98 29.90
CA ALA A 283 -2.79 -27.20 29.15
C ALA A 283 -3.60 -27.02 27.85
N THR A 284 -4.44 -25.99 27.72
CA THR A 284 -5.19 -25.78 26.46
C THR A 284 -4.31 -25.08 25.44
N GLN A 285 -3.81 -25.81 24.46
CA GLN A 285 -2.97 -25.27 23.38
C GLN A 285 -3.83 -24.79 22.21
N VAL A 286 -4.45 -23.62 22.36
CA VAL A 286 -5.17 -22.95 21.28
C VAL A 286 -4.34 -21.77 20.78
N LEU A 287 -4.02 -21.78 19.49
CA LEU A 287 -3.34 -20.67 18.82
C LEU A 287 -4.35 -19.84 18.04
N VAL A 288 -4.47 -18.55 18.36
CA VAL A 288 -5.40 -17.62 17.69
C VAL A 288 -4.64 -16.75 16.67
N ILE A 289 -5.00 -16.86 15.41
CA ILE A 289 -4.43 -16.07 14.31
C ILE A 289 -5.51 -15.15 13.75
N GLY A 290 -5.32 -13.84 13.88
CA GLY A 290 -6.16 -12.85 13.23
C GLY A 290 -5.53 -12.35 11.93
N ALA A 291 -6.32 -12.12 10.89
CA ALA A 291 -5.86 -11.43 9.67
C ALA A 291 -6.63 -10.12 9.45
N THR A 292 -5.92 -9.03 9.17
CA THR A 292 -6.51 -7.72 8.86
C THR A 292 -5.79 -7.01 7.72
N ASN A 293 -6.52 -6.27 6.88
CA ASN A 293 -5.89 -5.40 5.89
C ASN A 293 -5.49 -4.04 6.48
N ARG A 294 -6.14 -3.62 7.56
CA ARG A 294 -6.03 -2.29 8.14
C ARG A 294 -5.84 -2.39 9.65
N PRO A 295 -4.59 -2.46 10.14
CA PRO A 295 -4.34 -2.55 11.59
C PRO A 295 -4.83 -1.29 12.34
N ASP A 296 -4.93 -0.14 11.66
CA ASP A 296 -5.39 1.11 12.26
C ASP A 296 -6.90 1.20 12.49
N SER A 297 -7.72 0.38 11.82
CA SER A 297 -9.16 0.33 12.08
C SER A 297 -9.54 -0.56 13.26
N LEU A 298 -8.62 -1.41 13.70
CA LEU A 298 -8.83 -2.31 14.83
C LEU A 298 -8.85 -1.55 16.16
N ASP A 299 -9.58 -2.11 17.12
CA ASP A 299 -9.58 -1.63 18.49
C ASP A 299 -8.18 -1.79 19.12
N PRO A 300 -7.55 -0.70 19.63
CA PRO A 300 -6.21 -0.78 20.23
C PRO A 300 -6.12 -1.74 21.42
N ALA A 301 -7.26 -2.06 22.06
CA ALA A 301 -7.31 -3.02 23.15
C ALA A 301 -6.95 -4.45 22.72
N LEU A 302 -7.12 -4.79 21.43
CA LEU A 302 -6.73 -6.09 20.89
C LEU A 302 -5.22 -6.25 20.71
N ARG A 303 -4.53 -5.14 20.52
CA ARG A 303 -3.07 -5.06 20.28
C ARG A 303 -2.25 -5.01 21.56
N ARG A 304 -2.91 -5.16 22.73
CA ARG A 304 -2.25 -5.14 24.04
C ARG A 304 -1.75 -6.54 24.41
N ALA A 305 -0.72 -6.57 25.25
CA ALA A 305 -0.18 -7.81 25.80
C ALA A 305 -1.26 -8.63 26.53
N GLY A 306 -1.23 -9.94 26.34
CA GLY A 306 -2.28 -10.90 26.72
C GLY A 306 -3.31 -11.16 25.62
N ARG A 307 -3.22 -10.59 24.42
CA ARG A 307 -4.20 -10.86 23.34
C ARG A 307 -3.48 -11.15 22.03
N PHE A 308 -3.40 -10.16 21.13
CA PHE A 308 -2.46 -10.21 20.03
C PHE A 308 -1.14 -9.59 20.49
N ASP A 309 -0.29 -10.43 21.07
CA ASP A 309 1.01 -10.01 21.62
C ASP A 309 1.99 -9.59 20.52
N ARG A 310 1.78 -10.13 19.32
CA ARG A 310 2.68 -9.97 18.18
C ARG A 310 1.91 -9.62 16.93
N GLU A 311 2.48 -8.72 16.16
CA GLU A 311 1.99 -8.29 14.86
C GLU A 311 3.02 -8.64 13.81
N ILE A 312 2.57 -9.28 12.73
CA ILE A 312 3.42 -9.65 11.61
C ILE A 312 2.94 -8.88 10.38
N CYS A 313 3.83 -8.05 9.86
CA CYS A 313 3.63 -7.30 8.64
C CYS A 313 3.96 -8.18 7.43
N LEU A 314 2.96 -8.52 6.63
CA LEU A 314 3.15 -9.08 5.30
C LEU A 314 3.12 -7.93 4.29
N GLY A 315 4.29 -7.50 3.83
CA GLY A 315 4.45 -6.42 2.87
C GLY A 315 4.20 -6.83 1.42
N ILE A 316 4.41 -5.89 0.50
CA ILE A 316 4.49 -6.18 -0.93
C ILE A 316 5.83 -6.89 -1.20
N PRO A 317 5.85 -8.00 -1.96
CA PRO A 317 7.08 -8.74 -2.19
C PRO A 317 8.08 -7.99 -3.09
N ASP A 318 9.35 -8.01 -2.69
CA ASP A 318 10.50 -7.54 -3.48
C ASP A 318 10.74 -8.37 -4.74
N GLU A 319 11.61 -7.93 -5.66
CA GLU A 319 11.94 -8.67 -6.89
C GLU A 319 12.38 -10.11 -6.60
N ALA A 320 13.30 -10.30 -5.65
CA ALA A 320 13.76 -11.63 -5.24
C ALA A 320 12.65 -12.48 -4.59
N ALA A 321 11.74 -11.85 -3.84
CA ALA A 321 10.59 -12.53 -3.26
C ALA A 321 9.59 -12.94 -4.34
N ARG A 322 9.31 -12.08 -5.33
CA ARG A 322 8.45 -12.37 -6.48
C ARG A 322 9.00 -13.53 -7.31
N GLU A 323 10.31 -13.60 -7.53
CA GLU A 323 10.94 -14.74 -8.22
C GLU A 323 10.65 -16.05 -7.49
N LYS A 324 10.84 -16.09 -6.16
CA LYS A 324 10.54 -17.26 -5.33
C LYS A 324 9.06 -17.64 -5.39
N ILE A 325 8.16 -16.66 -5.29
CA ILE A 325 6.71 -16.88 -5.41
C ILE A 325 6.36 -17.48 -6.77
N LEU A 326 6.89 -16.91 -7.86
CA LEU A 326 6.69 -17.42 -9.21
C LEU A 326 7.21 -18.85 -9.36
N ARG A 327 8.40 -19.16 -8.81
CA ARG A 327 8.96 -20.52 -8.84
C ARG A 327 8.05 -21.52 -8.12
N THR A 328 7.50 -21.15 -6.96
CA THR A 328 6.56 -22.00 -6.21
C THR A 328 5.24 -22.19 -6.95
N LEU A 329 4.65 -21.11 -7.48
CA LEU A 329 3.39 -21.16 -8.24
C LEU A 329 3.52 -21.98 -9.53
N CYS A 330 4.65 -21.84 -10.21
CA CYS A 330 4.94 -22.54 -11.45
C CYS A 330 5.38 -24.00 -11.26
N ARG A 331 5.59 -24.49 -10.02
CA ARG A 331 5.94 -25.90 -9.74
C ARG A 331 4.93 -26.89 -10.34
N LYS A 332 3.66 -26.48 -10.46
CA LYS A 332 2.57 -27.30 -11.04
C LYS A 332 2.39 -27.09 -12.55
N LEU A 333 3.07 -26.12 -13.15
CA LEU A 333 2.93 -25.75 -14.56
C LEU A 333 4.06 -26.36 -15.39
N LYS A 334 3.77 -26.65 -16.66
CA LYS A 334 4.79 -27.11 -17.62
C LYS A 334 5.46 -25.91 -18.28
N LEU A 335 6.70 -25.65 -17.90
CA LEU A 335 7.55 -24.59 -18.44
C LEU A 335 8.76 -25.18 -19.19
N PRO A 336 9.33 -24.44 -20.15
CA PRO A 336 10.61 -24.80 -20.74
C PRO A 336 11.73 -24.72 -19.68
N GLU A 337 12.75 -25.57 -19.80
CA GLU A 337 13.87 -25.63 -18.84
C GLU A 337 14.70 -24.33 -18.81
N SER A 338 14.67 -23.54 -19.88
CA SER A 338 15.37 -22.26 -20.00
C SER A 338 14.54 -21.06 -19.50
N PHE A 339 13.48 -21.28 -18.71
CA PHE A 339 12.59 -20.19 -18.30
C PHE A 339 13.25 -19.27 -17.26
N GLU A 340 13.39 -17.99 -17.60
CA GLU A 340 14.00 -16.98 -16.73
C GLU A 340 12.97 -16.30 -15.82
N PHE A 341 12.86 -16.77 -14.57
CA PHE A 341 11.96 -16.17 -13.57
C PHE A 341 12.38 -14.74 -13.17
N CYS A 342 13.68 -14.43 -13.17
CA CYS A 342 14.19 -13.10 -12.84
C CYS A 342 13.67 -12.04 -13.81
N HIS A 343 13.63 -12.34 -15.11
CA HIS A 343 13.09 -11.43 -16.11
C HIS A 343 11.60 -11.12 -15.86
N LEU A 344 10.80 -12.15 -15.56
CA LEU A 344 9.38 -11.98 -15.25
C LEU A 344 9.14 -11.20 -13.95
N ALA A 345 9.97 -11.40 -12.93
CA ALA A 345 9.90 -10.67 -11.66
C ALA A 345 10.18 -9.16 -11.84
N ARG A 346 11.05 -8.78 -12.79
CA ARG A 346 11.30 -7.37 -13.17
C ARG A 346 10.12 -6.73 -13.88
N LEU A 347 9.43 -7.49 -14.72
CA LEU A 347 8.24 -7.01 -15.45
C LEU A 347 6.99 -6.91 -14.57
N THR A 348 7.04 -7.40 -13.33
CA THR A 348 5.90 -7.45 -12.39
C THR A 348 6.11 -6.59 -11.12
N PRO A 349 6.53 -5.32 -11.21
CA PRO A 349 6.66 -4.47 -10.03
C PRO A 349 5.28 -4.22 -9.39
N GLY A 350 5.22 -4.34 -8.07
CA GLY A 350 3.97 -4.15 -7.31
C GLY A 350 2.95 -5.29 -7.44
N TYR A 351 3.27 -6.39 -8.11
CA TYR A 351 2.40 -7.56 -8.10
C TYR A 351 2.46 -8.24 -6.73
N VAL A 352 1.29 -8.57 -6.19
CA VAL A 352 1.15 -9.32 -4.95
C VAL A 352 0.98 -10.82 -5.28
N GLY A 353 1.14 -11.72 -4.32
CA GLY A 353 1.03 -13.18 -4.54
C GLY A 353 -0.26 -13.61 -5.27
N ALA A 354 -1.40 -12.98 -4.96
CA ALA A 354 -2.66 -13.21 -5.68
C ALA A 354 -2.61 -12.75 -7.14
N ASP A 355 -1.95 -11.63 -7.44
CA ASP A 355 -1.79 -11.11 -8.80
C ASP A 355 -0.86 -12.01 -9.61
N LEU A 356 0.25 -12.48 -9.01
CA LEU A 356 1.16 -13.42 -9.66
C LEU A 356 0.47 -14.76 -9.95
N MET A 357 -0.42 -15.21 -9.05
CA MET A 357 -1.26 -16.38 -9.28
C MET A 357 -2.25 -16.15 -10.43
N ALA A 358 -2.88 -14.97 -10.48
CA ALA A 358 -3.75 -14.59 -11.59
C ALA A 358 -2.98 -14.53 -12.92
N LEU A 359 -1.78 -13.95 -12.92
CA LEU A 359 -0.88 -13.90 -14.07
C LEU A 359 -0.51 -15.30 -14.58
N CYS A 360 -0.17 -16.23 -13.68
CA CYS A 360 0.12 -17.62 -14.06
C CYS A 360 -1.11 -18.32 -14.66
N ARG A 361 -2.30 -18.06 -14.12
CA ARG A 361 -3.55 -18.61 -14.66
C ARG A 361 -3.85 -18.05 -16.05
N GLU A 362 -3.70 -16.75 -16.22
CA GLU A 362 -3.94 -16.08 -17.50
C GLU A 362 -2.94 -16.55 -18.56
N ALA A 363 -1.64 -16.66 -18.23
CA ALA A 363 -0.64 -17.22 -19.13
C ALA A 363 -0.97 -18.66 -19.54
N ALA A 364 -1.52 -19.46 -18.62
CA ALA A 364 -2.00 -20.81 -18.94
C ALA A 364 -3.19 -20.78 -19.92
N VAL A 365 -4.16 -19.87 -19.74
CA VAL A 365 -5.29 -19.68 -20.67
C VAL A 365 -4.80 -19.21 -22.04
N CYS A 366 -3.88 -18.25 -22.10
CA CYS A 366 -3.25 -17.81 -23.36
C CYS A 366 -2.56 -18.97 -24.09
N THR A 367 -1.87 -19.83 -23.35
CA THR A 367 -1.21 -21.03 -23.91
C THR A 367 -2.24 -22.00 -24.49
N VAL A 368 -3.34 -22.25 -23.76
CA VAL A 368 -4.44 -23.11 -24.24
C VAL A 368 -5.04 -22.55 -25.52
N ASN A 369 -5.37 -21.25 -25.55
CA ASN A 369 -5.93 -20.60 -26.74
C ASN A 369 -4.98 -20.70 -27.94
N ARG A 370 -3.68 -20.44 -27.71
CA ARG A 370 -2.65 -20.55 -28.75
C ARG A 370 -2.55 -21.95 -29.33
N VAL A 371 -2.55 -22.98 -28.48
CA VAL A 371 -2.42 -24.38 -28.93
C VAL A 371 -3.67 -24.84 -29.66
N LEU A 372 -4.86 -24.50 -29.16
CA LEU A 372 -6.12 -24.79 -29.85
C LEU A 372 -6.14 -24.17 -31.25
N ILE A 373 -5.79 -22.88 -31.39
CA ILE A 373 -5.74 -22.19 -32.68
C ILE A 373 -4.68 -22.80 -33.62
N LYS A 374 -3.49 -23.15 -33.11
CA LYS A 374 -2.43 -23.81 -33.91
C LYS A 374 -2.87 -25.18 -34.40
N SER A 375 -3.58 -25.96 -33.57
CA SER A 375 -4.06 -27.30 -33.93
C SER A 375 -5.06 -27.27 -35.10
N GLU A 376 -5.95 -26.27 -35.14
CA GLU A 376 -6.92 -26.11 -36.21
C GLU A 376 -6.28 -25.65 -37.52
N LYS A 377 -5.31 -24.72 -37.45
CA LYS A 377 -4.54 -24.30 -38.64
C LYS A 377 -3.80 -25.48 -39.27
N GLN A 378 -3.25 -26.40 -38.48
CA GLN A 378 -2.60 -27.62 -38.97
C GLN A 378 -3.59 -28.59 -39.61
N LYS A 379 -4.76 -28.81 -38.99
CA LYS A 379 -5.84 -29.61 -39.58
C LYS A 379 -6.32 -29.04 -40.92
N ARG A 380 -6.50 -27.71 -41.02
CA ARG A 380 -6.91 -27.04 -42.28
C ARG A 380 -5.83 -27.09 -43.37
N LYS A 381 -4.54 -26.95 -43.03
CA LYS A 381 -3.43 -27.09 -44.01
C LYS A 381 -3.36 -28.49 -44.63
N HIS A 382 -3.64 -29.55 -43.86
CA HIS A 382 -3.76 -30.90 -44.40
C HIS A 382 -4.97 -31.08 -45.33
N VAL A 383 -6.06 -30.35 -45.10
CA VAL A 383 -7.26 -30.36 -45.97
C VAL A 383 -7.07 -29.49 -47.22
N HIS A 384 -6.27 -28.42 -47.16
CA HIS A 384 -6.07 -27.45 -48.24
C HIS A 384 -4.83 -27.73 -49.13
N ALA A 385 -4.08 -28.81 -48.90
CA ALA A 385 -3.02 -29.25 -49.82
C ALA A 385 -3.54 -29.74 -51.19
N GLY A 386 -4.85 -29.55 -51.48
CA GLY A 386 -5.50 -29.92 -52.74
C GLY A 386 -6.17 -28.77 -53.52
N GLY A 387 -5.95 -27.48 -53.21
CA GLY A 387 -6.58 -26.39 -53.97
C GLY A 387 -5.87 -25.04 -53.87
N ASN A 388 -5.61 -24.43 -55.04
CA ASN A 388 -4.82 -23.21 -55.23
C ASN A 388 -5.55 -21.89 -54.95
N THR A 389 -4.77 -20.94 -54.41
CA THR A 389 -4.66 -19.47 -54.63
C THR A 389 -5.82 -18.50 -54.38
N ALA A 390 -5.40 -17.40 -53.71
CA ALA A 390 -5.87 -16.01 -53.75
C ALA A 390 -7.02 -15.63 -52.81
N GLU A 391 -6.70 -14.80 -51.80
CA GLU A 391 -7.40 -13.56 -51.42
C GLU A 391 -6.79 -12.97 -50.13
N GLU A 392 -5.89 -11.99 -50.27
CA GLU A 392 -5.37 -11.15 -49.19
C GLU A 392 -5.77 -9.69 -49.46
N SER A 393 -6.96 -9.29 -49.00
CA SER A 393 -7.31 -7.88 -48.74
C SER A 393 -8.75 -7.79 -48.24
N MET A 394 -8.96 -7.67 -46.91
CA MET A 394 -10.15 -7.15 -46.19
C MET A 394 -9.99 -7.63 -44.72
N GLY A 395 -9.13 -6.98 -43.94
CA GLY A 395 -8.37 -7.65 -42.86
C GLY A 395 -8.57 -7.18 -41.42
N ILE A 396 -9.77 -6.77 -40.98
CA ILE A 396 -9.99 -6.48 -39.54
C ILE A 396 -11.38 -6.95 -39.04
N GLU A 397 -12.48 -6.65 -39.76
CA GLU A 397 -13.83 -7.07 -39.32
C GLU A 397 -14.15 -8.55 -39.61
N THR A 398 -13.54 -9.09 -40.65
CA THR A 398 -13.64 -10.50 -41.05
C THR A 398 -12.97 -11.42 -40.05
N ASP A 399 -11.85 -11.01 -39.45
CA ASP A 399 -11.07 -11.82 -38.50
C ASP A 399 -11.81 -12.15 -37.20
N ILE A 400 -12.62 -11.22 -36.68
CA ILE A 400 -13.38 -11.40 -35.42
C ILE A 400 -14.53 -12.41 -35.63
N LEU A 401 -15.24 -12.30 -36.75
CA LEU A 401 -16.32 -13.21 -37.12
C LEU A 401 -15.78 -14.63 -37.40
N ASP A 402 -14.61 -14.72 -38.02
CA ASP A 402 -13.90 -15.98 -38.26
C ASP A 402 -13.42 -16.62 -36.95
N GLU A 403 -12.95 -15.83 -35.99
CA GLU A 403 -12.51 -16.30 -34.67
C GLU A 403 -13.68 -16.85 -33.83
N LEU A 404 -14.81 -16.15 -33.82
CA LEU A 404 -16.03 -16.62 -33.15
C LEU A 404 -16.55 -17.94 -33.76
N GLN A 405 -16.53 -18.06 -35.09
CA GLN A 405 -16.92 -19.31 -35.76
C GLN A 405 -15.99 -20.48 -35.41
N ARG A 406 -14.67 -20.24 -35.30
CA ARG A 406 -13.69 -21.26 -34.87
C ARG A 406 -13.96 -21.74 -33.45
N LEU A 407 -14.23 -20.82 -32.52
CA LEU A 407 -14.56 -21.18 -31.13
C LEU A 407 -15.88 -21.97 -31.04
N LEU A 408 -16.89 -21.62 -31.84
CA LEU A 408 -18.15 -22.36 -31.89
C LEU A 408 -17.98 -23.78 -32.47
N ASP A 409 -17.09 -23.95 -33.44
CA ASP A 409 -16.74 -25.27 -33.99
C ASP A 409 -15.98 -26.13 -32.99
N LEU A 410 -15.10 -25.54 -32.17
CA LEU A 410 -14.41 -26.22 -31.07
C LEU A 410 -15.37 -26.67 -29.96
N LEU A 411 -16.36 -25.83 -29.61
CA LEU A 411 -17.37 -26.19 -28.61
C LEU A 411 -18.27 -27.35 -29.05
N LYS A 412 -18.49 -27.52 -30.36
CA LYS A 412 -19.34 -28.60 -30.90
C LYS A 412 -18.61 -29.95 -31.00
N LYS A 413 -17.28 -29.98 -31.02
CA LYS A 413 -16.47 -31.21 -31.17
C LYS A 413 -16.03 -31.72 -29.80
N GLN A 414 -16.29 -33.01 -29.51
CA GLN A 414 -15.95 -33.65 -28.22
C GLN A 414 -14.71 -34.55 -28.30
N ASP A 415 -13.95 -34.51 -29.39
CA ASP A 415 -12.82 -35.42 -29.59
C ASP A 415 -11.65 -35.09 -28.65
N PRO A 416 -11.13 -36.07 -27.88
CA PRO A 416 -9.95 -35.84 -27.05
C PRO A 416 -8.72 -35.52 -27.91
N LEU A 417 -7.90 -34.57 -27.46
CA LEU A 417 -6.67 -34.20 -28.14
C LEU A 417 -5.64 -35.34 -28.11
N PRO A 418 -4.93 -35.62 -29.22
CA PRO A 418 -3.91 -36.67 -29.26
C PRO A 418 -2.73 -36.36 -28.32
N GLU A 419 -2.17 -37.40 -27.69
CA GLU A 419 -1.12 -37.27 -26.66
C GLU A 419 0.14 -36.54 -27.14
N GLU A 420 0.48 -36.63 -28.43
CA GLU A 420 1.59 -35.89 -29.04
C GLU A 420 1.39 -34.36 -29.03
N GLN A 421 0.13 -33.90 -29.11
CA GLN A 421 -0.20 -32.48 -28.97
C GLN A 421 -0.18 -32.04 -27.50
N LEU A 422 -0.52 -32.95 -26.58
CA LEU A 422 -0.45 -32.69 -25.14
C LEU A 422 0.99 -32.60 -24.61
N GLN A 423 1.93 -33.31 -25.23
CA GLN A 423 3.36 -33.20 -24.89
C GLN A 423 4.00 -31.88 -25.34
N LYS A 424 3.46 -31.26 -26.41
CA LYS A 424 3.91 -29.94 -26.89
C LYS A 424 3.34 -28.75 -26.09
N LEU A 425 2.43 -29.00 -25.16
CA LEU A 425 1.87 -27.96 -24.27
C LEU A 425 2.94 -27.52 -23.26
N CYS A 426 3.62 -26.43 -23.59
CA CYS A 426 4.48 -25.68 -22.68
C CYS A 426 4.08 -24.21 -22.69
N ILE A 427 4.08 -23.57 -21.53
CA ILE A 427 3.82 -22.15 -21.40
C ILE A 427 5.12 -21.41 -21.74
N GLU A 428 5.07 -20.49 -22.71
CA GLU A 428 6.23 -19.71 -23.14
C GLU A 428 6.25 -18.32 -22.49
N MET A 429 7.40 -17.65 -22.48
CA MET A 429 7.54 -16.27 -21.94
C MET A 429 6.62 -15.27 -22.67
N ASN A 430 6.39 -15.46 -23.97
CA ASN A 430 5.47 -14.61 -24.74
C ASN A 430 4.02 -14.70 -24.21
N ASP A 431 3.61 -15.86 -23.69
CA ASP A 431 2.26 -16.02 -23.13
C ASP A 431 2.12 -15.19 -21.84
N PHE A 432 3.20 -15.09 -21.05
CA PHE A 432 3.26 -14.19 -19.88
C PHE A 432 3.23 -12.71 -20.29
N ILE A 433 3.94 -12.32 -21.35
CA ILE A 433 3.94 -10.93 -21.84
C ILE A 433 2.53 -10.50 -22.28
N VAL A 434 1.81 -11.39 -22.97
CA VAL A 434 0.41 -11.13 -23.35
C VAL A 434 -0.46 -11.03 -22.09
N ALA A 435 -0.30 -11.95 -21.13
CA ALA A 435 -1.04 -11.94 -19.87
C ALA A 435 -0.79 -10.70 -18.99
N LEU A 436 0.41 -10.10 -19.06
CA LEU A 436 0.70 -8.84 -18.35
C LEU A 436 -0.20 -7.68 -18.81
N SER A 437 -0.68 -7.72 -20.06
CA SER A 437 -1.58 -6.67 -20.58
C SER A 437 -3.01 -6.77 -20.04
N SER A 438 -3.47 -7.97 -19.66
CA SER A 438 -4.81 -8.19 -19.11
C SER A 438 -4.86 -8.14 -17.59
N VAL A 439 -3.79 -8.58 -16.90
CA VAL A 439 -3.73 -8.61 -15.44
C VAL A 439 -3.18 -7.29 -14.88
N GLN A 440 -4.07 -6.45 -14.35
CA GLN A 440 -3.68 -5.25 -13.63
C GLN A 440 -3.18 -5.58 -12.21
N PRO A 441 -2.04 -5.03 -11.74
CA PRO A 441 -1.54 -5.26 -10.39
C PRO A 441 -2.47 -4.66 -9.33
N SER A 442 -2.68 -5.39 -8.23
CA SER A 442 -3.47 -4.93 -7.09
C SER A 442 -2.86 -3.71 -6.43
N ALA A 443 -1.52 -3.58 -6.47
CA ALA A 443 -0.86 -2.38 -5.98
C ALA A 443 -1.35 -1.11 -6.69
N LYS A 444 -1.54 -1.11 -8.02
CA LYS A 444 -2.06 0.07 -8.72
C LYS A 444 -3.51 0.38 -8.34
N ARG A 445 -4.35 -0.65 -8.11
CA ARG A 445 -5.77 -0.46 -7.73
C ARG A 445 -5.94 0.20 -6.38
N GLU A 446 -5.05 -0.10 -5.44
CA GLU A 446 -5.10 0.43 -4.08
C GLU A 446 -4.20 1.66 -3.87
N GLY A 447 -3.61 2.20 -4.95
CA GLY A 447 -2.71 3.35 -4.87
C GLY A 447 -1.40 3.04 -4.15
N PHE A 448 -0.95 1.79 -4.21
CA PHE A 448 0.36 1.34 -3.76
C PHE A 448 1.42 1.55 -4.84
N VAL A 449 2.62 1.40 -4.33
CA VAL A 449 3.87 1.93 -4.80
C VAL A 449 4.41 1.12 -5.97
N THR A 450 4.81 1.79 -7.04
CA THR A 450 5.53 1.15 -8.15
C THR A 450 6.84 1.88 -8.37
N ILE A 451 7.82 1.16 -8.92
CA ILE A 451 9.06 1.77 -9.40
C ILE A 451 8.67 2.63 -10.61
N PRO A 452 9.00 3.93 -10.62
CA PRO A 452 8.62 4.82 -11.70
C PRO A 452 9.45 4.53 -12.96
N ASP A 453 8.86 4.73 -14.14
CA ASP A 453 9.51 4.36 -15.41
C ASP A 453 10.61 5.34 -15.86
N VAL A 454 10.75 6.48 -15.19
CA VAL A 454 11.68 7.56 -15.58
C VAL A 454 13.09 7.20 -15.17
N THR A 455 14.05 7.31 -16.08
CA THR A 455 15.48 7.07 -15.81
C THR A 455 16.28 8.37 -15.83
N TRP A 456 17.52 8.35 -15.35
CA TRP A 456 18.43 9.50 -15.49
C TRP A 456 18.74 9.87 -16.94
N ALA A 457 18.59 8.92 -17.88
CA ALA A 457 18.74 9.21 -19.30
C ALA A 457 17.61 10.10 -19.85
N ASP A 458 16.48 10.20 -19.14
CA ASP A 458 15.34 11.04 -19.51
C ASP A 458 15.43 12.45 -18.91
N ILE A 459 16.43 12.72 -18.05
CA ILE A 459 16.65 14.02 -17.41
C ILE A 459 17.93 14.64 -17.96
N GLY A 460 17.79 15.75 -18.69
CA GLY A 460 18.92 16.58 -19.10
C GLY A 460 19.32 17.55 -17.99
N ALA A 461 20.62 17.63 -17.72
CA ALA A 461 21.26 18.57 -16.80
C ALA A 461 21.07 18.30 -15.28
N LEU A 462 21.45 19.29 -14.46
CA LEU A 462 21.40 19.27 -12.98
C LEU A 462 22.32 18.23 -12.33
N GLU A 463 23.58 18.16 -12.78
CA GLU A 463 24.59 17.23 -12.26
C GLU A 463 24.83 17.42 -10.75
N ASP A 464 24.93 18.67 -10.29
CA ASP A 464 25.12 18.99 -8.86
C ASP A 464 23.99 18.42 -7.99
N VAL A 465 22.73 18.67 -8.38
CA VAL A 465 21.54 18.20 -7.65
C VAL A 465 21.46 16.68 -7.68
N ARG A 466 21.86 16.06 -8.80
CA ARG A 466 21.91 14.61 -8.95
C ARG A 466 22.89 13.99 -7.97
N GLU A 467 24.13 14.48 -7.90
CA GLU A 467 25.14 13.96 -6.98
C GLU A 467 24.67 14.05 -5.52
N GLU A 468 24.05 15.17 -5.14
CA GLU A 468 23.53 15.36 -3.80
C GLU A 468 22.39 14.38 -3.45
N LEU A 469 21.49 14.10 -4.39
CA LEU A 469 20.40 13.15 -4.19
C LEU A 469 20.88 11.70 -4.17
N THR A 470 21.85 11.37 -5.02
CA THR A 470 22.54 10.08 -4.98
C THR A 470 23.19 9.87 -3.61
N MET A 471 23.87 10.88 -3.07
CA MET A 471 24.45 10.80 -1.73
C MET A 471 23.41 10.75 -0.62
N ALA A 472 22.26 11.41 -0.77
CA ALA A 472 21.21 11.46 0.24
C ALA A 472 20.37 10.17 0.31
N ILE A 473 20.07 9.53 -0.82
CA ILE A 473 19.14 8.39 -0.89
C ILE A 473 19.85 7.09 -1.27
N LEU A 474 20.64 7.09 -2.36
CA LEU A 474 21.25 5.87 -2.89
C LEU A 474 22.33 5.31 -1.95
N ALA A 475 23.18 6.18 -1.39
CA ALA A 475 24.28 5.75 -0.54
C ALA A 475 23.82 5.06 0.76
N PRO A 476 22.81 5.58 1.51
CA PRO A 476 22.25 4.88 2.67
C PRO A 476 21.60 3.53 2.33
N VAL A 477 20.97 3.41 1.16
CA VAL A 477 20.29 2.18 0.72
C VAL A 477 21.29 1.09 0.38
N ARG A 478 22.35 1.42 -0.38
CA ARG A 478 23.35 0.44 -0.81
C ARG A 478 24.24 -0.03 0.34
N ASN A 479 24.67 0.89 1.22
CA ASN A 479 25.69 0.60 2.23
C ASN A 479 25.24 0.98 3.66
N PRO A 480 24.16 0.40 4.21
CA PRO A 480 23.64 0.77 5.53
C PRO A 480 24.62 0.47 6.68
N GLU A 481 25.49 -0.53 6.52
CA GLU A 481 26.51 -0.89 7.53
C GLU A 481 27.58 0.19 7.68
N GLN A 482 27.98 0.83 6.58
CA GLN A 482 28.99 1.88 6.59
C GLN A 482 28.48 3.12 7.32
N PHE A 483 27.21 3.49 7.13
CA PHE A 483 26.58 4.59 7.86
C PHE A 483 26.50 4.31 9.37
N LYS A 484 26.14 3.07 9.75
CA LYS A 484 26.13 2.65 11.15
C LYS A 484 27.53 2.66 11.78
N ALA A 485 28.54 2.18 11.05
CA ALA A 485 29.92 2.17 11.51
C ALA A 485 30.47 3.58 11.75
N LEU A 486 30.06 4.55 10.91
CA LEU A 486 30.40 5.96 11.07
C LEU A 486 29.55 6.69 12.12
N GLY A 487 28.51 6.04 12.66
CA GLY A 487 27.57 6.66 13.60
C GLY A 487 26.73 7.78 12.99
N LEU A 488 26.63 7.84 11.66
CA LEU A 488 25.83 8.84 10.97
C LEU A 488 24.37 8.44 11.03
N THR A 489 23.52 9.36 11.48
CA THR A 489 22.08 9.24 11.27
C THR A 489 21.79 9.38 9.78
N THR A 490 20.98 8.46 9.23
CA THR A 490 20.55 8.56 7.84
C THR A 490 19.75 9.87 7.67
N PRO A 491 19.97 10.63 6.58
CA PRO A 491 19.28 11.90 6.38
C PRO A 491 17.76 11.69 6.36
N ALA A 492 17.04 12.48 7.15
CA ALA A 492 15.61 12.27 7.41
C ALA A 492 14.70 12.65 6.21
N GLY A 493 15.14 13.58 5.35
CA GLY A 493 14.39 13.97 4.17
C GLY A 493 15.01 15.10 3.36
N VAL A 494 14.59 15.19 2.10
CA VAL A 494 15.07 16.19 1.12
C VAL A 494 13.90 17.05 0.62
N LEU A 495 14.06 18.37 0.61
CA LEU A 495 13.13 19.32 0.01
C LEU A 495 13.70 19.86 -1.31
N LEU A 496 12.98 19.67 -2.41
CA LEU A 496 13.24 20.27 -3.71
C LEU A 496 12.46 21.59 -3.83
N ALA A 497 13.16 22.71 -3.90
CA ALA A 497 12.56 24.04 -4.07
C ALA A 497 12.96 24.65 -5.41
N GLY A 498 12.04 25.33 -6.10
CA GLY A 498 12.37 26.00 -7.36
C GLY A 498 11.14 26.48 -8.11
N PRO A 499 11.27 27.23 -9.21
CA PRO A 499 10.10 27.61 -10.02
C PRO A 499 9.37 26.38 -10.61
N PRO A 500 8.07 26.51 -10.93
CA PRO A 500 7.33 25.44 -11.60
C PRO A 500 7.95 25.15 -12.97
N GLY A 501 7.82 23.91 -13.46
CA GLY A 501 8.30 23.54 -14.79
C GLY A 501 9.78 23.12 -14.89
N CYS A 502 10.56 23.19 -13.81
CA CYS A 502 11.96 22.72 -13.79
C CYS A 502 12.14 21.22 -13.48
N GLY A 503 11.10 20.40 -13.61
CA GLY A 503 11.25 18.94 -13.54
C GLY A 503 11.46 18.33 -12.14
N LYS A 504 11.14 19.03 -11.05
CA LYS A 504 11.26 18.51 -9.66
C LYS A 504 10.62 17.11 -9.48
N THR A 505 9.42 16.93 -10.02
CA THR A 505 8.69 15.65 -9.99
C THR A 505 9.37 14.56 -10.85
N LEU A 506 9.99 14.93 -11.97
CA LEU A 506 10.76 13.99 -12.81
C LEU A 506 12.02 13.53 -12.09
N LEU A 507 12.70 14.47 -11.43
CA LEU A 507 13.93 14.23 -10.68
C LEU A 507 13.70 13.24 -9.53
N ALA A 508 12.64 13.43 -8.75
CA ALA A 508 12.27 12.48 -7.70
C ALA A 508 11.96 11.08 -8.25
N LYS A 509 11.32 10.98 -9.42
CA LYS A 509 11.05 9.69 -10.07
C LYS A 509 12.34 9.00 -10.53
N ALA A 510 13.27 9.72 -11.17
CA ALA A 510 14.52 9.13 -11.63
C ALA A 510 15.38 8.60 -10.47
N VAL A 511 15.48 9.34 -9.37
CA VAL A 511 16.22 8.90 -8.17
C VAL A 511 15.63 7.60 -7.60
N ALA A 512 14.29 7.52 -7.53
CA ALA A 512 13.62 6.33 -7.01
C ALA A 512 13.82 5.11 -7.92
N ASN A 513 13.78 5.29 -9.24
CA ASN A 513 14.04 4.23 -10.21
C ASN A 513 15.49 3.72 -10.14
N GLU A 514 16.47 4.61 -10.12
CA GLU A 514 17.89 4.23 -10.02
C GLU A 514 18.19 3.49 -8.71
N SER A 515 17.51 3.88 -7.63
CA SER A 515 17.64 3.23 -6.33
C SER A 515 16.89 1.90 -6.25
N GLY A 516 16.06 1.56 -7.25
CA GLY A 516 15.17 0.39 -7.22
C GLY A 516 14.16 0.44 -6.06
N LEU A 517 13.84 1.65 -5.59
CA LEU A 517 12.97 1.85 -4.44
C LEU A 517 11.51 2.01 -4.87
N ASN A 518 10.62 1.57 -4.00
CA ASN A 518 9.20 1.83 -4.13
C ASN A 518 8.94 3.36 -4.04
N PHE A 519 8.39 3.99 -5.08
CA PHE A 519 8.04 5.43 -5.12
C PHE A 519 6.56 5.75 -4.83
N ILE A 520 6.27 6.37 -3.68
CA ILE A 520 4.92 6.84 -3.32
C ILE A 520 4.81 8.31 -3.68
N SER A 521 4.05 8.64 -4.72
CA SER A 521 3.72 10.03 -5.03
C SER A 521 2.43 10.42 -4.32
N VAL A 522 2.45 11.50 -3.55
CA VAL A 522 1.26 12.12 -2.97
C VAL A 522 1.22 13.58 -3.35
N LYS A 523 0.11 14.02 -3.95
CA LYS A 523 -0.08 15.43 -4.27
C LYS A 523 -0.66 16.15 -3.05
N GLY A 524 -0.15 17.35 -2.75
CA GLY A 524 -0.60 18.15 -1.61
C GLY A 524 -2.14 18.28 -1.52
N PRO A 525 -2.83 18.69 -2.61
CA PRO A 525 -4.29 18.81 -2.62
C PRO A 525 -5.05 17.49 -2.39
N GLU A 526 -4.45 16.33 -2.70
CA GLU A 526 -5.11 15.02 -2.57
C GLU A 526 -5.37 14.63 -1.11
N LEU A 527 -4.54 15.14 -0.19
CA LEU A 527 -4.68 14.90 1.24
C LEU A 527 -5.59 15.92 1.94
N LEU A 528 -6.02 16.98 1.24
CA LEU A 528 -6.85 18.04 1.80
C LEU A 528 -8.33 17.78 1.52
N ASN A 529 -9.00 17.10 2.45
CA ASN A 529 -10.45 17.01 2.47
C ASN A 529 -11.07 18.06 3.41
N MET A 530 -12.28 18.51 3.08
CA MET A 530 -13.08 19.41 3.95
C MET A 530 -13.63 18.69 5.19
N TYR A 531 -13.73 17.36 5.15
CA TYR A 531 -14.23 16.56 6.25
C TYR A 531 -13.20 16.48 7.39
N VAL A 532 -13.64 16.86 8.58
CA VAL A 532 -12.79 16.92 9.78
C VAL A 532 -12.23 15.53 10.10
N GLY A 533 -10.90 15.43 10.18
CA GLY A 533 -10.19 14.21 10.59
C GLY A 533 -9.87 13.22 9.46
N GLU A 534 -10.50 13.34 8.29
CA GLU A 534 -10.16 12.49 7.14
C GLU A 534 -8.75 12.76 6.62
N SER A 535 -8.38 14.02 6.50
CA SER A 535 -7.05 14.47 6.05
C SER A 535 -5.93 13.96 6.97
N GLU A 536 -6.15 13.98 8.30
CA GLU A 536 -5.21 13.45 9.30
C GLU A 536 -5.03 11.93 9.15
N ARG A 537 -6.14 11.21 8.98
CA ARG A 537 -6.14 9.77 8.75
C ARG A 537 -5.44 9.42 7.43
N ALA A 538 -5.64 10.22 6.38
CA ALA A 538 -5.00 10.02 5.09
C ALA A 538 -3.48 10.15 5.19
N VAL A 539 -2.96 11.15 5.91
CA VAL A 539 -1.52 11.28 6.20
C VAL A 539 -0.99 10.04 6.91
N ARG A 540 -1.63 9.59 7.99
CA ARG A 540 -1.24 8.35 8.69
C ARG A 540 -1.23 7.15 7.75
N GLN A 541 -2.25 7.03 6.90
CA GLN A 541 -2.36 5.94 5.96
C GLN A 541 -1.24 5.96 4.92
N VAL A 542 -0.82 7.12 4.43
CA VAL A 542 0.34 7.24 3.51
C VAL A 542 1.61 6.70 4.18
N PHE A 543 1.91 7.13 5.41
CA PHE A 543 3.08 6.63 6.14
C PHE A 543 2.97 5.15 6.48
N GLN A 544 1.78 4.64 6.79
CA GLN A 544 1.56 3.22 7.04
C GLN A 544 1.76 2.40 5.75
N ARG A 545 1.29 2.89 4.60
CA ARG A 545 1.55 2.27 3.28
C ARG A 545 3.04 2.24 2.97
N ALA A 546 3.76 3.33 3.25
CA ALA A 546 5.20 3.41 3.11
C ALA A 546 5.93 2.37 3.97
N ARG A 547 5.52 2.22 5.24
CA ARG A 547 6.08 1.21 6.15
C ARG A 547 5.88 -0.22 5.63
N ASN A 548 4.70 -0.52 5.09
CA ASN A 548 4.41 -1.85 4.53
C ASN A 548 5.16 -2.14 3.22
N SER A 549 5.69 -1.09 2.57
CA SER A 549 6.37 -1.16 1.27
C SER A 549 7.86 -0.80 1.40
N ALA A 550 8.42 -0.84 2.61
CA ALA A 550 9.83 -0.55 2.84
C ALA A 550 10.71 -1.62 2.18
N PRO A 551 11.79 -1.25 1.47
CA PRO A 551 12.37 0.09 1.36
C PRO A 551 11.64 1.00 0.33
N CYS A 552 11.34 2.25 0.70
CA CYS A 552 10.56 3.17 -0.14
C CYS A 552 10.93 4.65 0.00
N VAL A 553 10.55 5.43 -1.01
CA VAL A 553 10.62 6.90 -1.04
C VAL A 553 9.20 7.45 -1.06
N ILE A 554 8.86 8.32 -0.11
CA ILE A 554 7.62 9.10 -0.10
C ILE A 554 7.91 10.46 -0.72
N PHE A 555 7.25 10.77 -1.83
CA PHE A 555 7.35 12.05 -2.54
C PHE A 555 6.08 12.87 -2.33
N PHE A 556 6.19 13.96 -1.58
CA PHE A 556 5.14 14.97 -1.43
C PHE A 556 5.30 16.06 -2.49
N ASP A 557 4.44 16.07 -3.49
CA ASP A 557 4.38 17.17 -4.47
C ASP A 557 3.50 18.29 -3.93
N GLU A 558 3.85 19.55 -4.23
CA GLU A 558 3.13 20.73 -3.75
C GLU A 558 2.92 20.74 -2.22
N VAL A 559 3.98 20.47 -1.46
CA VAL A 559 3.92 20.40 0.01
C VAL A 559 3.50 21.74 0.66
N ASP A 560 3.69 22.85 -0.06
CA ASP A 560 3.21 24.18 0.32
C ASP A 560 1.68 24.28 0.42
N ALA A 561 0.93 23.44 -0.31
CA ALA A 561 -0.52 23.36 -0.15
C ALA A 561 -0.91 22.70 1.19
N LEU A 562 -0.14 21.71 1.64
CA LEU A 562 -0.41 20.98 2.88
C LEU A 562 0.04 21.73 4.12
N CYS A 563 1.16 22.44 4.01
CA CYS A 563 1.85 23.02 5.16
C CYS A 563 2.16 24.50 4.96
N PRO A 564 1.12 25.34 4.84
CA PRO A 564 1.32 26.78 4.84
C PRO A 564 1.82 27.27 6.19
N ARG A 565 2.45 28.46 6.19
CA ARG A 565 2.87 29.14 7.41
C ARG A 565 1.66 29.39 8.30
N ARG A 566 1.78 28.96 9.55
CA ARG A 566 0.79 29.19 10.62
C ARG A 566 0.49 30.68 10.75
N SER A 567 -0.60 31.09 10.12
CA SER A 567 -1.13 32.45 10.20
C SER A 567 -2.48 32.39 10.92
N ASP A 568 -2.81 33.46 11.63
CA ASP A 568 -3.95 33.54 12.56
C ASP A 568 -5.34 33.42 11.88
N ARG A 569 -5.39 33.22 10.54
CA ARG A 569 -6.62 33.15 9.73
C ARG A 569 -6.90 31.79 9.12
N GLU A 570 -6.10 30.77 9.41
CA GLU A 570 -6.27 29.46 8.78
C GLU A 570 -7.29 28.55 9.48
N SER A 571 -7.97 27.74 8.66
CA SER A 571 -8.87 26.69 9.12
C SER A 571 -8.11 25.73 10.03
N GLY A 572 -8.62 25.46 11.23
CA GLY A 572 -8.00 24.53 12.19
C GLY A 572 -7.74 23.12 11.62
N ALA A 573 -8.35 22.76 10.48
CA ALA A 573 -8.06 21.55 9.74
C ALA A 573 -6.62 21.49 9.18
N SER A 574 -6.10 22.57 8.58
CA SER A 574 -4.73 22.57 8.01
C SER A 574 -3.69 22.40 9.11
N VAL A 575 -3.84 23.13 10.22
CA VAL A 575 -2.94 23.07 11.38
C VAL A 575 -2.87 21.66 11.98
N ARG A 576 -4.01 20.95 12.06
CA ARG A 576 -4.05 19.56 12.52
C ARG A 576 -3.31 18.63 11.56
N VAL A 577 -3.47 18.81 10.26
CA VAL A 577 -2.76 18.03 9.23
C VAL A 577 -1.25 18.26 9.32
N VAL A 578 -0.80 19.52 9.46
CA VAL A 578 0.63 19.83 9.65
C VAL A 578 1.18 19.14 10.89
N ASN A 579 0.50 19.28 12.04
CA ASN A 579 0.95 18.64 13.28
C ASN A 579 1.02 17.11 13.15
N GLN A 580 0.08 16.50 12.43
CA GLN A 580 0.11 15.08 12.16
C GLN A 580 1.27 14.69 11.25
N LEU A 581 1.54 15.46 10.20
CA LEU A 581 2.69 15.24 9.32
C LEU A 581 3.99 15.32 10.11
N LEU A 582 4.16 16.34 10.96
CA LEU A 582 5.34 16.49 11.83
C LEU A 582 5.51 15.29 12.78
N THR A 583 4.42 14.83 13.39
CA THR A 583 4.44 13.64 14.26
C THR A 583 4.85 12.39 13.49
N GLU A 584 4.39 12.23 12.25
CA GLU A 584 4.78 11.11 11.40
C GLU A 584 6.23 11.18 10.94
N MET A 585 6.75 12.38 10.69
CA MET A 585 8.13 12.63 10.30
C MET A 585 9.11 12.37 11.46
N ASP A 586 8.83 12.90 12.65
CA ASP A 586 9.66 12.67 13.84
C ASP A 586 9.67 11.18 14.23
N GLY A 587 8.58 10.47 13.95
CA GLY A 587 8.51 9.03 14.14
C GLY A 587 9.34 8.19 13.15
N LEU A 588 9.97 8.78 12.12
CA LEU A 588 10.75 8.05 11.10
C LEU A 588 12.15 7.65 11.56
N GLU A 589 12.73 8.30 12.59
CA GLU A 589 14.11 8.01 13.03
C GLU A 589 14.30 6.55 13.48
N ASN A 590 13.24 5.89 13.95
CA ASN A 590 13.25 4.47 14.34
C ASN A 590 12.99 3.50 13.17
N ARG A 591 12.80 4.00 11.94
CA ARG A 591 12.29 3.22 10.81
C ARG A 591 13.40 2.87 9.82
N ARG A 592 13.51 1.59 9.47
CA ARG A 592 14.52 1.13 8.53
C ARG A 592 14.09 1.49 7.10
N GLN A 593 14.88 2.33 6.42
CA GLN A 593 14.85 2.53 4.96
C GLN A 593 13.57 3.16 4.38
N VAL A 594 12.97 4.14 5.07
CA VAL A 594 11.90 4.99 4.50
C VAL A 594 12.46 6.41 4.35
N PHE A 595 12.50 6.93 3.12
CA PHE A 595 13.03 8.25 2.82
C PHE A 595 11.90 9.20 2.44
N ILE A 596 11.99 10.47 2.87
CA ILE A 596 11.05 11.51 2.43
C ILE A 596 11.72 12.42 1.40
N MET A 597 11.01 12.68 0.32
CA MET A 597 11.26 13.78 -0.59
C MET A 597 10.01 14.68 -0.62
N ALA A 598 10.21 15.99 -0.66
CA ALA A 598 9.13 16.94 -0.86
C ALA A 598 9.50 17.90 -1.98
N ALA A 599 8.53 18.38 -2.75
CA ALA A 599 8.71 19.41 -3.74
C ALA A 599 7.82 20.61 -3.44
N THR A 600 8.36 21.80 -3.66
CA THR A 600 7.62 23.05 -3.56
C THR A 600 8.01 24.02 -4.65
N ASN A 601 7.03 24.82 -5.07
CA ASN A 601 7.28 25.97 -5.92
C ASN A 601 7.61 27.23 -5.10
N ARG A 602 7.18 27.25 -3.84
CA ARG A 602 7.16 28.43 -2.97
C ARG A 602 7.71 28.09 -1.58
N PRO A 603 9.04 28.03 -1.41
CA PRO A 603 9.65 27.77 -0.11
C PRO A 603 9.37 28.88 0.92
N ASP A 604 8.93 30.07 0.48
CA ASP A 604 8.52 31.18 1.31
C ASP A 604 7.22 30.90 2.10
N ILE A 605 6.33 30.04 1.60
CA ILE A 605 5.03 29.77 2.22
C ILE A 605 5.09 28.61 3.23
N ILE A 606 6.12 27.77 3.19
CA ILE A 606 6.21 26.57 4.02
C ILE A 606 6.40 26.92 5.51
N ASP A 607 5.74 26.16 6.39
CA ASP A 607 5.97 26.21 7.84
C ASP A 607 7.45 25.89 8.16
N PRO A 608 8.21 26.84 8.78
CA PRO A 608 9.61 26.60 9.16
C PRO A 608 9.80 25.42 10.13
N ALA A 609 8.74 24.92 10.77
CA ALA A 609 8.81 23.70 11.57
C ALA A 609 9.26 22.48 10.74
N ILE A 610 8.91 22.40 9.45
CA ILE A 610 9.24 21.25 8.59
C ILE A 610 10.71 21.25 8.17
N LEU A 611 11.32 22.43 8.07
CA LEU A 611 12.71 22.64 7.68
C LEU A 611 13.72 22.39 8.81
N ARG A 612 13.24 21.98 9.99
CA ARG A 612 14.13 21.72 11.13
C ARG A 612 14.94 20.43 10.90
N PRO A 613 16.19 20.36 11.41
CA PRO A 613 16.99 19.14 11.38
C PRO A 613 16.21 17.96 11.99
N GLY A 614 16.34 16.78 11.39
CA GLY A 614 15.55 15.58 11.72
C GLY A 614 14.26 15.41 10.90
N ARG A 615 13.92 16.39 10.04
CA ARG A 615 12.75 16.36 9.14
C ARG A 615 13.19 16.54 7.68
N LEU A 616 12.92 17.68 7.06
CA LEU A 616 13.51 18.05 5.76
C LEU A 616 14.83 18.76 6.01
N ASP A 617 15.86 17.98 6.30
CA ASP A 617 17.18 18.47 6.69
C ASP A 617 17.93 19.12 5.51
N LYS A 618 17.79 18.56 4.31
CA LYS A 618 18.44 19.08 3.10
C LYS A 618 17.45 19.79 2.18
N THR A 619 17.72 21.05 1.87
CA THR A 619 16.96 21.84 0.89
C THR A 619 17.79 22.01 -0.38
N LEU A 620 17.34 21.44 -1.50
CA LEU A 620 17.97 21.54 -2.81
C LEU A 620 17.22 22.53 -3.68
N TYR A 621 17.94 23.49 -4.25
CA TYR A 621 17.35 24.49 -5.15
C TYR A 621 17.49 24.06 -6.61
N VAL A 622 16.36 23.83 -7.26
CA VAL A 622 16.27 23.52 -8.69
C VAL A 622 15.90 24.80 -9.44
N GLY A 623 16.91 25.50 -9.94
CA GLY A 623 16.77 26.80 -10.62
C GLY A 623 16.31 26.71 -12.07
N LEU A 624 16.33 27.88 -12.74
CA LEU A 624 16.16 27.95 -14.19
C LEU A 624 17.43 27.42 -14.91
N PRO A 625 17.29 26.67 -16.01
CA PRO A 625 18.44 26.06 -16.66
C PRO A 625 19.32 27.09 -17.40
N PRO A 626 20.65 27.10 -17.16
CA PRO A 626 21.61 27.85 -17.98
C PRO A 626 21.63 27.35 -19.44
N PRO A 627 22.22 28.09 -20.40
CA PRO A 627 22.22 27.72 -21.81
C PRO A 627 22.79 26.33 -22.10
N ALA A 628 23.84 25.91 -21.38
CA ALA A 628 24.40 24.56 -21.49
C ALA A 628 23.39 23.47 -21.08
N ASP A 629 22.68 23.70 -19.97
CA ASP A 629 21.66 22.80 -19.47
C ASP A 629 20.44 22.76 -20.39
N ARG A 630 20.03 23.89 -20.97
CA ARG A 630 18.95 23.94 -21.97
C ARG A 630 19.25 23.09 -23.19
N LEU A 631 20.50 23.14 -23.67
CA LEU A 631 20.96 22.29 -24.76
C LEU A 631 20.87 20.81 -24.36
N ALA A 632 21.34 20.45 -23.16
CA ALA A 632 21.25 19.08 -22.66
C ALA A 632 19.79 18.62 -22.62
N ILE A 633 18.90 19.42 -22.03
CA ILE A 633 17.46 19.17 -21.96
C ILE A 633 16.83 19.00 -23.35
N LEU A 634 17.16 19.86 -24.32
CA LEU A 634 16.65 19.75 -25.69
C LEU A 634 17.11 18.46 -26.37
N LYS A 635 18.37 18.05 -26.17
CA LYS A 635 18.90 16.77 -26.66
C LYS A 635 18.16 15.59 -26.02
N THR A 636 17.89 15.64 -24.71
CA THR A 636 17.15 14.59 -24.01
C THR A 636 15.71 14.48 -24.50
N ILE A 637 15.01 15.63 -24.63
CA ILE A 637 13.62 15.68 -25.09
C ILE A 637 13.48 15.15 -26.52
N THR A 638 14.41 15.53 -27.41
CA THR A 638 14.41 15.09 -28.82
C THR A 638 15.02 13.70 -29.03
N LYS A 639 15.59 13.10 -27.97
CA LYS A 639 16.40 11.87 -28.02
C LYS A 639 17.44 11.93 -29.14
N ASP A 640 18.22 13.01 -29.13
CA ASP A 640 19.21 13.34 -30.16
C ASP A 640 18.64 13.34 -31.59
N GLY A 641 17.42 13.89 -31.76
CA GLY A 641 16.75 14.03 -33.04
C GLY A 641 16.06 12.77 -33.57
N THR A 642 15.95 11.71 -32.77
CA THR A 642 15.16 10.53 -33.17
C THR A 642 13.66 10.76 -33.06
N ARG A 643 13.20 11.60 -32.12
CA ARG A 643 11.78 11.89 -31.89
C ARG A 643 11.57 13.30 -31.34
N PRO A 644 11.04 14.26 -32.12
CA PRO A 644 10.71 14.22 -33.56
C PRO A 644 11.95 14.18 -34.46
N PRO A 645 11.84 13.67 -35.71
CA PRO A 645 12.93 13.74 -36.67
C PRO A 645 13.25 15.21 -36.96
N LEU A 646 14.52 15.58 -36.80
CA LEU A 646 15.02 16.92 -37.09
C LEU A 646 15.61 16.95 -38.50
N ASP A 647 15.38 18.05 -39.21
CA ASP A 647 16.02 18.33 -40.49
C ASP A 647 17.41 18.96 -40.25
N ILE A 648 18.27 18.95 -41.27
CA ILE A 648 19.69 19.31 -41.19
C ILE A 648 19.87 20.80 -40.84
N ASP A 649 18.85 21.61 -41.11
CA ASP A 649 18.79 23.03 -40.81
C ASP A 649 18.53 23.34 -39.32
N VAL A 650 18.08 22.38 -38.52
CA VAL A 650 17.74 22.61 -37.10
C VAL A 650 18.95 22.34 -36.20
N SER A 651 19.59 23.40 -35.73
CA SER A 651 20.65 23.34 -34.72
C SER A 651 20.11 23.61 -33.30
N LEU A 652 20.12 22.59 -32.44
CA LEU A 652 19.68 22.71 -31.04
C LEU A 652 20.57 23.66 -30.22
N GLU A 653 21.84 23.77 -30.60
CA GLU A 653 22.81 24.68 -29.99
C GLU A 653 22.38 26.14 -30.17
N GLU A 654 22.03 26.55 -31.39
CA GLU A 654 21.60 27.94 -31.64
C GLU A 654 20.33 28.30 -30.89
N ILE A 655 19.37 27.35 -30.80
CA ILE A 655 18.12 27.53 -30.05
C ILE A 655 18.42 27.72 -28.56
N ALA A 656 19.32 26.92 -27.98
CA ALA A 656 19.65 27.00 -26.56
C ALA A 656 20.33 28.32 -26.17
N TYR A 657 21.20 28.85 -27.03
CA TYR A 657 21.92 30.11 -26.82
C TYR A 657 21.13 31.37 -27.23
N ASN A 658 19.98 31.21 -27.88
CA ASN A 658 19.17 32.33 -28.31
C ASN A 658 18.60 33.12 -27.11
N GLN A 659 18.65 34.45 -27.17
CA GLN A 659 18.08 35.34 -26.15
C GLN A 659 16.57 35.17 -25.99
N HIS A 660 15.87 34.74 -27.04
CA HIS A 660 14.42 34.48 -26.97
C HIS A 660 14.06 33.29 -26.09
N CYS A 661 14.99 32.37 -25.85
CA CYS A 661 14.82 31.21 -24.98
C CYS A 661 15.34 31.45 -23.56
N ASP A 662 15.68 32.71 -23.22
CA ASP A 662 16.08 33.05 -21.87
C ASP A 662 14.89 32.89 -20.90
N CYS A 663 15.16 32.42 -19.68
CA CYS A 663 14.16 32.03 -18.68
C CYS A 663 13.21 30.88 -19.06
N TYR A 664 13.44 30.14 -20.14
CA TYR A 664 12.62 28.98 -20.47
C TYR A 664 12.86 27.85 -19.47
N THR A 665 11.78 27.30 -18.92
CA THR A 665 11.84 26.11 -18.05
C THR A 665 11.94 24.83 -18.89
N GLY A 666 12.26 23.70 -18.27
CA GLY A 666 12.26 22.40 -18.96
C GLY A 666 10.88 22.06 -19.57
N ALA A 667 9.79 22.46 -18.89
CA ALA A 667 8.43 22.33 -19.40
C ALA A 667 8.19 23.23 -20.62
N ASP A 668 8.69 24.46 -20.62
CA ASP A 668 8.56 25.38 -21.76
C ASP A 668 9.36 24.89 -22.96
N LEU A 669 10.55 24.32 -22.75
CA LEU A 669 11.33 23.69 -23.82
C LEU A 669 10.61 22.47 -24.41
N SER A 670 9.96 21.66 -23.58
CA SER A 670 9.11 20.56 -24.06
C SER A 670 7.91 21.07 -24.84
N ALA A 671 7.26 22.14 -24.37
CA ALA A 671 6.19 22.80 -25.09
C ALA A 671 6.65 23.39 -26.42
N LEU A 672 7.86 23.97 -26.48
CA LEU A 672 8.47 24.52 -27.68
C LEU A 672 8.64 23.45 -28.76
N VAL A 673 9.23 22.29 -28.41
CA VAL A 673 9.38 21.15 -29.35
C VAL A 673 8.02 20.63 -29.81
N ARG A 674 7.04 20.58 -28.90
CA ARG A 674 5.67 20.17 -29.23
C ARG A 674 4.99 21.13 -30.20
N GLU A 675 5.06 22.44 -29.97
CA GLU A 675 4.49 23.45 -30.85
C GLU A 675 5.21 23.48 -32.21
N ALA A 676 6.52 23.30 -32.24
CA ALA A 676 7.28 23.14 -33.49
C ALA A 676 6.78 21.94 -34.30
N SER A 677 6.53 20.81 -33.64
CA SER A 677 5.98 19.59 -34.27
C SER A 677 4.57 19.82 -34.83
N ILE A 678 3.71 20.54 -34.08
CA ILE A 678 2.35 20.89 -34.54
C ILE A 678 2.39 21.85 -35.73
N CYS A 679 3.30 22.83 -35.72
CA CYS A 679 3.51 23.74 -36.83
C CYS A 679 3.95 23.01 -38.10
N ALA A 680 4.89 22.06 -38.00
CA ALA A 680 5.31 21.22 -39.11
C ALA A 680 4.14 20.38 -39.67
N LEU A 681 3.35 19.75 -38.79
CA LEU A 681 2.17 18.98 -39.18
C LEU A 681 1.11 19.85 -39.89
N ARG A 682 0.85 21.07 -39.39
CA ARG A 682 -0.08 22.02 -40.02
C ARG A 682 0.35 22.41 -41.43
N GLN A 683 1.65 22.62 -41.63
CA GLN A 683 2.21 22.91 -42.96
C GLN A 683 2.03 21.72 -43.91
N GLU A 684 2.27 20.49 -43.44
CA GLU A 684 2.08 19.30 -44.25
C GLU A 684 0.60 19.07 -44.63
N MET A 685 -0.33 19.23 -43.69
CA MET A 685 -1.77 19.17 -43.97
C MET A 685 -2.21 20.25 -44.97
N ALA A 686 -1.68 21.47 -44.87
CA ALA A 686 -1.93 22.53 -45.85
C ALA A 686 -1.39 22.17 -47.25
N LEU A 687 -0.21 21.55 -47.32
CA LEU A 687 0.38 21.07 -48.58
C LEU A 687 -0.44 19.92 -49.19
N GLN A 688 -0.95 18.99 -48.39
CA GLN A 688 -1.82 17.92 -48.88
C GLN A 688 -3.16 18.46 -49.40
N ASN A 689 -3.76 19.44 -48.71
CA ASN A 689 -4.99 20.09 -49.14
C ASN A 689 -4.82 20.89 -50.44
N THR A 690 -3.67 21.56 -50.64
CA THR A 690 -3.38 22.28 -51.88
C THR A 690 -3.06 21.33 -53.05
N LYS A 691 -2.38 20.20 -52.81
CA LYS A 691 -2.19 19.13 -53.81
C LYS A 691 -3.52 18.48 -54.22
N SER A 692 -4.42 18.22 -53.27
CA SER A 692 -5.76 17.68 -53.54
C SER A 692 -6.64 18.64 -54.35
N LYS A 693 -6.50 19.96 -54.14
CA LYS A 693 -7.21 20.99 -54.95
C LYS A 693 -6.64 21.21 -56.35
N LYS A 694 -5.36 20.89 -56.60
CA LYS A 694 -4.74 20.99 -57.94
C LYS A 694 -4.91 19.72 -58.80
N GLY A 695 -5.37 18.61 -58.19
CA GLY A 695 -5.66 17.34 -58.86
C GLY A 695 -7.13 17.14 -59.27
N LYS A 696 -7.98 18.14 -59.07
CA LYS A 696 -9.30 18.31 -59.70
C LYS A 696 -9.20 19.46 -60.69
#